data_AF-A0A7R8YYC8-F1
#
_entry.id   AF-A0A7R8YYC8-F1
#
_cell.length_a   1.000
_cell.length_b   1.000
_cell.length_c   1.000
_cell.angle_alpha   90.00
_cell.angle_beta   90.00
_cell.angle_gamma   90.00
#
_symmetry.space_group_name_H-M   'P 1'
#
loop_
_entity.id
_entity.type
_entity.pdbx_description
1 polymer ?
#
loop_
_entity_poly.entity_id
_entity_poly.type
_entity_poly.pdbx_seq_one_letter_code
_entity_poly.pdbx_strand_id
1 'polypeptide(L)'
;MEREMASIADSQDEDIDEDEAEAILPAELDDEFYSQLIQKANQISKYLQAAGQVELNAESNKMLVLCQRLRKENDAKAQEIEEKKFAMEDAEKRLVQAMTLSQVDNAKISKLKVETENAWKQADAAHEREQLAYEQVYILREKLSKLEAEVDKRSGKKEGGEELMSGLSSHKEGILKERDRLSAEVEELNRRLQIQRLYTDEIERKRAEVEAKNKELYKLVDDVSGEAYKEKRTIDVIKEKVVILTAENSALKEESKDLKAQADHLIANNVQQNMQILALKTNLERVNNQWTNASGKLAKYQSDLEHANEVKEKLQHELNHKNSLLKLKEDDFAKLKSELSKSEKSRETLVRKLQMSEQTRNALDEELSKIKTEATVQSKKENVSSKVAEMKEKKLQLLTRERNTLQSEIPKLQRKIYDAEEAVMLAHHEIRSLKEELKQRDILQQKHKAFISKIEVERDRNAEETQILEDKIESLDEDLRLKEEYILELKENVNELNTSLVKMQGLFESARTERNNFERNLQGCLEEKDELKNKLSVANRNVEQNLETIRAKESELLRQQKNLEKLEKECLKIRVEFRNLEVILQNTRAELKEKRLENDRLYKTLSDDEIRLDKLQKQLHLAIHEKDLIGTQMIRRNNEIALLKEKLETLQSAFYRGEKQYAERVEDIRLLKIEINNLRSQRNILSRGLANTADMRQEVLHVHRALNQERVKVKALEEEVVTPMNVHRWRKLAGKDPEKLELIMKIQCLQKRILSQTVTLTEREQALQNSCKLYNTLREFMLKLPSYKVKERLLETQHALVARDKKLKALSAELNAKNLDEKSKECVVDVLRSNLEATKKELIQEKKKKQRLLKECEVIKQIHSYSAPSTCVRMAGAGFKMTLNT
;
A
#
# COMPACT_ATOMS: atom_id res chain seq x y z
N MET A 1 -34.99 -71.04 22.96
CA MET A 1 -35.27 -70.20 21.79
C MET A 1 -34.25 -69.07 21.81
N GLU A 2 -32.96 -69.25 21.52
CA GLU A 2 -32.28 -70.05 20.50
C GLU A 2 -32.84 -69.81 19.09
N ARG A 3 -32.01 -69.15 18.27
CA ARG A 3 -32.19 -68.65 16.89
C ARG A 3 -32.92 -67.32 16.73
N GLU A 4 -32.14 -66.23 16.84
CA GLU A 4 -32.14 -65.04 15.92
C GLU A 4 -31.25 -63.92 16.52
N MET A 5 -30.00 -64.25 16.85
CA MET A 5 -28.96 -63.28 17.26
C MET A 5 -27.66 -63.61 16.51
N ALA A 6 -27.74 -63.69 15.18
CA ALA A 6 -26.61 -63.84 14.27
C ALA A 6 -27.03 -63.50 12.82
N SER A 7 -27.21 -62.21 12.50
CA SER A 7 -27.25 -61.73 11.10
C SER A 7 -27.12 -60.19 10.97
N ILE A 8 -26.34 -59.53 11.83
CA ILE A 8 -26.01 -58.10 11.63
C ILE A 8 -24.53 -57.90 11.94
N ALA A 9 -23.70 -58.50 11.10
CA ALA A 9 -22.27 -58.20 10.99
C ALA A 9 -21.78 -58.86 9.70
N ASP A 10 -22.20 -58.32 8.56
CA ASP A 10 -21.37 -58.22 7.35
C ASP A 10 -22.17 -57.61 6.20
N SER A 11 -21.46 -56.82 5.40
CA SER A 11 -21.85 -56.25 4.10
C SER A 11 -22.92 -55.15 4.10
N GLN A 12 -22.47 -53.90 4.16
CA GLN A 12 -22.57 -52.98 3.03
C GLN A 12 -21.84 -51.69 3.43
N ASP A 13 -20.54 -51.64 3.11
CA ASP A 13 -19.93 -50.40 2.66
C ASP A 13 -20.69 -50.01 1.39
N GLU A 14 -21.74 -49.22 1.53
CA GLU A 14 -22.19 -48.36 0.43
C GLU A 14 -21.17 -47.24 0.37
N ASP A 15 -20.21 -47.42 -0.55
CA ASP A 15 -19.51 -46.31 -1.18
C ASP A 15 -20.58 -45.27 -1.55
N ILE A 16 -20.67 -44.20 -0.76
CA ILE A 16 -21.37 -42.99 -1.16
C ILE A 16 -20.51 -42.45 -2.31
N ASP A 17 -20.91 -42.78 -3.53
CA ASP A 17 -20.40 -42.17 -4.75
C ASP A 17 -20.30 -40.66 -4.51
N GLU A 18 -19.08 -40.11 -4.64
CA GLU A 18 -18.83 -38.66 -4.53
C GLU A 18 -19.68 -37.86 -5.55
N ASP A 19 -20.28 -38.54 -6.54
CA ASP A 19 -21.19 -38.00 -7.55
C ASP A 19 -22.64 -37.74 -7.04
N GLU A 20 -23.10 -38.34 -5.92
CA GLU A 20 -24.43 -38.05 -5.36
C GLU A 20 -24.46 -36.80 -4.46
N ALA A 21 -23.30 -36.35 -3.97
CA ALA A 21 -23.19 -35.09 -3.21
C ALA A 21 -23.27 -33.84 -4.10
N GLU A 22 -22.93 -33.96 -5.39
CA GLU A 22 -23.06 -32.88 -6.38
C GLU A 22 -24.49 -32.72 -6.94
N ALA A 23 -25.36 -33.73 -6.81
CA ALA A 23 -26.72 -33.71 -7.35
C ALA A 23 -27.74 -32.89 -6.51
N ILE A 24 -27.32 -32.29 -5.39
CA ILE A 24 -28.21 -31.55 -4.45
C ILE A 24 -28.26 -30.05 -4.75
N LEU A 25 -27.33 -29.52 -5.56
CA LEU A 25 -27.30 -28.11 -5.96
C LEU A 25 -28.01 -27.92 -7.30
N PRO A 26 -29.13 -27.18 -7.37
CA PRO A 26 -29.78 -26.88 -8.64
C PRO A 26 -28.85 -26.09 -9.56
N ALA A 27 -29.01 -26.26 -10.88
CA ALA A 27 -28.20 -25.58 -11.88
C ALA A 27 -28.33 -24.04 -11.84
N GLU A 28 -29.45 -23.53 -11.30
CA GLU A 28 -29.69 -22.12 -11.01
C GLU A 28 -30.19 -21.97 -9.55
N LEU A 29 -29.52 -21.13 -8.78
CA LEU A 29 -29.82 -20.90 -7.35
C LEU A 29 -30.93 -19.87 -7.21
N ASP A 30 -32.16 -20.31 -7.43
CA ASP A 30 -33.33 -19.43 -7.53
C ASP A 30 -33.89 -19.00 -6.17
N ASP A 31 -34.71 -17.95 -6.15
CA ASP A 31 -35.41 -17.47 -4.94
C ASP A 31 -36.25 -18.56 -4.25
N GLU A 32 -36.74 -19.51 -5.04
CA GLU A 32 -37.50 -20.66 -4.57
C GLU A 32 -36.61 -21.67 -3.82
N PHE A 33 -35.39 -21.94 -4.32
CA PHE A 33 -34.42 -22.81 -3.66
C PHE A 33 -34.01 -22.27 -2.29
N TYR A 34 -33.69 -20.97 -2.21
CA TYR A 34 -33.33 -20.34 -0.94
C TYR A 34 -34.50 -20.31 0.05
N SER A 35 -35.73 -20.17 -0.43
CA SER A 35 -36.93 -20.21 0.43
C SER A 35 -37.17 -21.61 1.01
N GLN A 36 -36.96 -22.66 0.22
CA GLN A 36 -37.03 -24.04 0.67
C GLN A 36 -35.90 -24.39 1.65
N LEU A 37 -34.68 -23.89 1.41
CA LEU A 37 -33.53 -24.08 2.30
C LEU A 37 -33.76 -23.45 3.69
N ILE A 38 -34.32 -22.24 3.73
CA ILE A 38 -34.68 -21.56 4.99
C ILE A 38 -35.79 -22.33 5.73
N GLN A 39 -36.80 -22.85 5.02
CA GLN A 39 -37.83 -23.68 5.63
C GLN A 39 -37.27 -24.96 6.25
N LYS A 40 -36.41 -25.69 5.53
CA LYS A 40 -35.75 -26.90 6.05
C LYS A 40 -34.84 -26.59 7.24
N ALA A 41 -34.03 -25.54 7.17
CA ALA A 41 -33.17 -25.11 8.27
C ALA A 41 -33.97 -24.74 9.54
N ASN A 42 -35.10 -24.06 9.38
CA ASN A 42 -36.01 -23.73 10.49
C ASN A 42 -36.68 -24.98 11.09
N GLN A 43 -37.02 -25.98 10.27
CA GLN A 43 -37.54 -27.26 10.76
C GLN A 43 -36.48 -28.05 11.54
N ILE A 44 -35.23 -28.05 11.06
CA ILE A 44 -34.09 -28.67 11.76
C ILE A 44 -33.82 -27.97 13.08
N SER A 45 -33.82 -26.64 13.13
CA SER A 45 -33.68 -25.88 14.39
C SER A 45 -34.79 -26.22 15.40
N LYS A 46 -36.06 -26.34 14.94
CA LYS A 46 -37.18 -26.76 15.81
C LYS A 46 -36.99 -28.19 16.36
N TYR A 47 -36.50 -29.10 15.52
CA TYR A 47 -36.23 -30.48 15.92
C TYR A 47 -35.08 -30.57 16.93
N LEU A 48 -33.96 -29.88 16.68
CA LEU A 48 -32.80 -29.85 17.57
C LEU A 48 -33.12 -29.18 18.92
N GLN A 49 -34.00 -28.17 18.91
CA GLN A 49 -34.51 -27.54 20.13
C GLN A 49 -35.40 -28.50 20.94
N ALA A 50 -36.25 -29.29 20.28
CA ALA A 50 -37.09 -30.29 20.94
C ALA A 50 -36.27 -31.47 21.49
N ALA A 51 -35.14 -31.82 20.85
CA ALA A 51 -34.23 -32.88 21.26
C ALA A 51 -33.22 -32.48 22.37
N GLY A 52 -33.23 -31.22 22.83
CA GLY A 52 -32.32 -30.73 23.86
C GLY A 52 -30.86 -30.52 23.43
N GLN A 53 -30.57 -30.58 22.12
CA GLN A 53 -29.22 -30.38 21.58
C GLN A 53 -28.94 -28.91 21.27
N VAL A 54 -28.57 -28.15 22.31
CA VAL A 54 -28.40 -26.68 22.24
C VAL A 54 -27.20 -26.27 21.37
N GLU A 55 -26.09 -26.99 21.42
CA GLU A 55 -24.87 -26.67 20.65
C GLU A 55 -25.08 -26.86 19.14
N LEU A 56 -25.69 -27.98 18.74
CA LEU A 56 -25.98 -28.27 17.33
C LEU A 56 -27.00 -27.28 16.74
N ASN A 57 -27.97 -26.85 17.55
CA ASN A 57 -28.92 -25.81 17.16
C ASN A 57 -28.23 -24.43 17.00
N ALA A 58 -27.26 -24.10 17.84
CA ALA A 58 -26.47 -22.88 17.70
C ALA A 58 -25.61 -22.89 16.42
N GLU A 59 -25.03 -24.03 16.05
CA GLU A 59 -24.30 -24.20 14.79
C GLU A 59 -25.21 -24.12 13.56
N SER A 60 -26.38 -24.78 13.59
CA SER A 60 -27.39 -24.70 12.53
C SER A 60 -27.85 -23.25 12.28
N ASN A 61 -28.08 -22.48 13.34
CA ASN A 61 -28.44 -21.05 13.23
C ASN A 61 -27.29 -20.19 12.67
N LYS A 62 -26.03 -20.46 13.03
CA LYS A 62 -24.86 -19.78 12.44
C LYS A 62 -24.76 -20.04 10.94
N MET A 63 -24.99 -21.28 10.51
CA MET A 63 -24.98 -21.65 9.09
C MET A 63 -26.12 -20.98 8.32
N LEU A 64 -27.32 -20.89 8.90
CA LEU A 64 -28.44 -20.16 8.30
C LEU A 64 -28.13 -18.68 8.08
N VAL A 65 -27.51 -18.02 9.07
CA VAL A 65 -27.09 -16.61 8.98
C VAL A 65 -26.01 -16.42 7.91
N LEU A 66 -25.07 -17.37 7.80
CA LEU A 66 -24.04 -17.36 6.76
C LEU A 66 -24.66 -17.48 5.36
N CYS A 67 -25.58 -18.42 5.15
CA CYS A 67 -26.30 -18.59 3.88
C CYS A 67 -27.11 -17.35 3.49
N GLN A 68 -27.79 -16.70 4.45
CA GLN A 68 -28.52 -15.45 4.20
C GLN A 68 -27.59 -14.29 3.82
N ARG A 69 -26.39 -14.22 4.41
CA ARG A 69 -25.38 -13.22 4.05
C ARG A 69 -24.85 -13.45 2.64
N LEU A 70 -24.52 -14.69 2.31
CA LEU A 70 -24.04 -15.06 0.97
C LEU A 70 -25.10 -14.79 -0.12
N ARG A 71 -26.38 -15.04 0.16
CA ARG A 71 -27.48 -14.67 -0.75
C ARG A 71 -27.50 -13.17 -1.04
N LYS A 72 -27.48 -12.32 -0.01
CA LYS A 72 -27.45 -10.85 -0.18
C LYS A 72 -26.24 -10.38 -0.99
N GLU A 73 -25.10 -11.02 -0.79
CA GLU A 73 -23.88 -10.70 -1.55
C GLU A 73 -23.99 -11.14 -3.02
N ASN A 74 -24.66 -12.28 -3.28
CA ASN A 74 -24.93 -12.76 -4.63
C ASN A 74 -25.94 -11.88 -5.37
N ASP A 75 -27.01 -11.45 -4.70
CA ASP A 75 -28.02 -10.53 -5.24
C ASP A 75 -27.40 -9.17 -5.60
N ALA A 76 -26.51 -8.66 -4.74
CA ALA A 76 -25.76 -7.42 -5.00
C ALA A 76 -24.83 -7.56 -6.21
N LYS A 77 -24.14 -8.70 -6.36
CA LYS A 77 -23.31 -8.98 -7.53
C LYS A 77 -24.14 -9.16 -8.81
N ALA A 78 -25.32 -9.78 -8.73
CA ALA A 78 -26.23 -9.91 -9.86
C ALA A 78 -26.72 -8.55 -10.36
N GLN A 79 -27.10 -7.64 -9.45
CA GLN A 79 -27.46 -6.26 -9.78
C GLN A 79 -26.30 -5.50 -10.42
N GLU A 80 -25.08 -5.63 -9.87
CA GLU A 80 -23.89 -4.98 -10.44
C GLU A 80 -23.56 -5.49 -11.85
N ILE A 81 -23.78 -6.79 -12.12
CA ILE A 81 -23.63 -7.38 -13.45
C ILE A 81 -24.68 -6.84 -14.42
N GLU A 82 -25.92 -6.66 -13.97
CA GLU A 82 -27.02 -6.14 -14.79
C GLU A 82 -26.83 -4.66 -15.14
N GLU A 83 -26.38 -3.85 -14.17
CA GLU A 83 -25.97 -2.46 -14.40
C GLU A 83 -24.80 -2.36 -15.39
N LYS A 84 -23.81 -3.24 -15.27
CA LYS A 84 -22.67 -3.30 -16.22
C LYS A 84 -23.11 -3.76 -17.61
N LYS A 85 -24.05 -4.70 -17.73
CA LYS A 85 -24.63 -5.12 -19.03
C LYS A 85 -25.36 -3.96 -19.70
N PHE A 86 -26.16 -3.20 -18.94
CA PHE A 86 -26.85 -2.03 -19.47
C PHE A 86 -25.88 -0.94 -19.93
N ALA A 87 -24.83 -0.67 -19.15
CA ALA A 87 -23.78 0.27 -19.53
C ALA A 87 -23.01 -0.19 -20.79
N MET A 88 -22.81 -1.50 -20.95
CA MET A 88 -22.15 -2.08 -22.14
C MET A 88 -23.02 -1.95 -23.39
N GLU A 89 -24.34 -2.19 -23.29
CA GLU A 89 -25.27 -1.97 -24.40
C GLU A 89 -25.34 -0.50 -24.82
N ASP A 90 -25.34 0.44 -23.86
CA ASP A 90 -25.35 1.87 -24.18
C ASP A 90 -24.03 2.32 -24.83
N ALA A 91 -22.90 1.76 -24.39
CA ALA A 91 -21.60 1.97 -25.02
C ALA A 91 -21.56 1.40 -26.44
N GLU A 92 -22.13 0.21 -26.69
CA GLU A 92 -22.26 -0.36 -28.03
C GLU A 92 -23.13 0.51 -28.95
N LYS A 93 -24.26 1.02 -28.46
CA LYS A 93 -25.12 1.95 -29.23
C LYS A 93 -24.38 3.22 -29.63
N ARG A 94 -23.59 3.80 -28.72
CA ARG A 94 -22.74 4.98 -28.99
C ARG A 94 -21.62 4.65 -29.98
N LEU A 95 -21.00 3.47 -29.86
CA LEU A 95 -19.96 3.00 -30.78
C LEU A 95 -20.52 2.84 -32.20
N VAL A 96 -21.69 2.23 -32.34
CA VAL A 96 -22.38 2.08 -33.63
C VAL A 96 -22.72 3.44 -34.22
N GLN A 97 -23.25 4.38 -33.44
CA GLN A 97 -23.49 5.76 -33.91
C GLN A 97 -22.19 6.44 -34.38
N ALA A 98 -21.10 6.34 -33.61
CA ALA A 98 -19.81 6.91 -34.00
C ALA A 98 -19.24 6.27 -35.29
N MET A 99 -19.40 4.95 -35.47
CA MET A 99 -19.01 4.28 -36.71
C MET A 99 -19.85 4.74 -37.90
N THR A 100 -21.17 4.92 -37.75
CA THR A 100 -22.02 5.40 -38.84
C THR A 100 -21.67 6.83 -39.27
N LEU A 101 -21.35 7.71 -38.32
CA LEU A 101 -20.88 9.08 -38.61
C LEU A 101 -19.52 9.05 -39.35
N SER A 102 -18.57 8.25 -38.87
CA SER A 102 -17.26 8.08 -39.53
C SER A 102 -17.38 7.52 -40.95
N GLN A 103 -18.33 6.62 -41.21
CA GLN A 103 -18.61 6.10 -42.55
C GLN A 103 -19.18 7.18 -43.48
N VAL A 104 -20.10 8.01 -42.98
CA VAL A 104 -20.69 9.14 -43.74
C VAL A 104 -19.61 10.16 -44.10
N ASP A 105 -18.73 10.46 -43.15
CA ASP A 105 -17.62 11.40 -43.35
C ASP A 105 -16.59 10.86 -44.35
N ASN A 106 -16.22 9.58 -44.26
CA ASN A 106 -15.33 8.95 -45.23
C ASN A 106 -15.92 8.93 -46.65
N ALA A 107 -17.23 8.69 -46.78
CA ALA A 107 -17.92 8.77 -48.07
C ALA A 107 -17.92 10.21 -48.63
N LYS A 108 -18.04 11.22 -47.77
CA LYS A 108 -17.99 12.63 -48.16
C LYS A 108 -16.58 13.06 -48.56
N ILE A 109 -15.56 12.62 -47.84
CA ILE A 109 -14.14 12.84 -48.16
C ILE A 109 -13.78 12.18 -49.49
N SER A 110 -14.26 10.96 -49.75
CA SER A 110 -14.00 10.28 -51.03
C SER A 110 -14.63 11.01 -52.22
N LYS A 111 -15.85 11.55 -52.06
CA LYS A 111 -16.49 12.38 -53.09
C LYS A 111 -15.72 13.68 -53.35
N LEU A 112 -15.31 14.37 -52.28
CA LEU A 112 -14.52 15.60 -52.39
C LEU A 112 -13.17 15.33 -53.06
N LYS A 113 -12.52 14.19 -52.79
CA LYS A 113 -11.27 13.79 -53.48
C LYS A 113 -11.47 13.60 -54.98
N VAL A 114 -12.54 12.94 -55.39
CA VAL A 114 -12.88 12.76 -56.82
C VAL A 114 -13.20 14.10 -57.49
N GLU A 115 -13.93 14.99 -56.80
CA GLU A 115 -14.22 16.34 -57.29
C GLU A 115 -12.95 17.17 -57.43
N THR A 116 -12.00 17.10 -56.49
CA THR A 116 -10.70 17.78 -56.61
C THR A 116 -9.86 17.21 -57.74
N GLU A 117 -9.85 15.89 -57.95
CA GLU A 117 -9.09 15.27 -59.04
C GLU A 117 -9.67 15.62 -60.42
N ASN A 118 -10.99 15.77 -60.51
CA ASN A 118 -11.66 16.26 -61.72
C ASN A 118 -11.40 17.74 -61.97
N ALA A 119 -11.34 18.57 -60.92
CA ALA A 119 -10.98 19.98 -61.03
C ALA A 119 -9.53 20.15 -61.50
N TRP A 120 -8.61 19.32 -61.00
CA TRP A 120 -7.22 19.28 -61.48
C TRP A 120 -7.12 18.88 -62.95
N LYS A 121 -7.82 17.81 -63.37
CA LYS A 121 -7.86 17.41 -64.79
C LYS A 121 -8.46 18.48 -65.70
N GLN A 122 -9.42 19.26 -65.21
CA GLN A 122 -9.99 20.37 -65.95
C GLN A 122 -9.04 21.57 -66.03
N ALA A 123 -8.27 21.84 -64.97
CA ALA A 123 -7.24 22.87 -64.95
C ALA A 123 -6.08 22.53 -65.90
N ASP A 124 -5.60 21.29 -65.89
CA ASP A 124 -4.56 20.81 -66.81
C ASP A 124 -5.03 20.88 -68.27
N ALA A 125 -6.27 20.46 -68.56
CA ALA A 125 -6.86 20.57 -69.89
C ALA A 125 -7.11 22.03 -70.34
N ALA A 126 -7.33 22.95 -69.39
CA ALA A 126 -7.41 24.38 -69.70
C ALA A 126 -6.02 24.96 -70.00
N HIS A 127 -5.00 24.55 -69.25
CA HIS A 127 -3.63 24.98 -69.46
C HIS A 127 -3.04 24.46 -70.79
N GLU A 128 -3.33 23.21 -71.19
CA GLU A 128 -2.97 22.70 -72.52
C GLU A 128 -3.64 23.49 -73.65
N ARG A 129 -4.93 23.87 -73.51
CA ARG A 129 -5.61 24.72 -74.49
C ARG A 129 -5.00 26.11 -74.57
N GLU A 130 -4.57 26.66 -73.44
CA GLU A 130 -3.91 27.95 -73.36
C GLU A 130 -2.53 27.91 -74.05
N GLN A 131 -1.74 26.86 -73.83
CA GLN A 131 -0.46 26.67 -74.53
C GLN A 131 -0.64 26.52 -76.05
N LEU A 132 -1.63 25.74 -76.49
CA LEU A 132 -1.98 25.63 -77.92
C LEU A 132 -2.46 26.96 -78.52
N ALA A 133 -3.15 27.79 -77.75
CA ALA A 133 -3.53 29.13 -78.17
C ALA A 133 -2.32 30.07 -78.26
N TYR A 134 -1.36 29.99 -77.34
CA TYR A 134 -0.11 30.73 -77.41
C TYR A 134 0.74 30.34 -78.64
N GLU A 135 0.83 29.04 -78.96
CA GLU A 135 1.50 28.57 -80.18
C GLU A 135 0.81 29.08 -81.45
N GLN A 136 -0.53 29.09 -81.49
CA GLN A 136 -1.28 29.64 -82.62
C GLN A 136 -1.11 31.16 -82.78
N VAL A 137 -1.08 31.91 -81.68
CA VAL A 137 -0.81 33.36 -81.69
C VAL A 137 0.62 33.65 -82.17
N TYR A 138 1.60 32.81 -81.80
CA TYR A 138 2.97 32.94 -82.29
C TYR A 138 3.07 32.72 -83.80
N ILE A 139 2.41 31.68 -84.34
CA ILE A 139 2.35 31.41 -85.78
C ILE A 139 1.62 32.53 -86.56
N LEU A 140 0.57 33.12 -85.97
CA LEU A 140 -0.16 34.24 -86.59
C LEU A 140 0.64 35.54 -86.57
N ARG A 141 1.45 35.79 -85.53
CA ARG A 141 2.40 36.93 -85.49
C ARG A 141 3.53 36.78 -86.51
N GLU A 142 4.03 35.56 -86.73
CA GLU A 142 5.04 35.29 -87.75
C GLU A 142 4.50 35.47 -89.18
N LYS A 143 3.22 35.16 -89.41
CA LYS A 143 2.53 35.40 -90.70
C LYS A 143 2.21 36.88 -90.94
N LEU A 144 1.84 37.62 -89.89
CA LEU A 144 1.63 39.08 -89.97
C LEU A 144 2.94 39.82 -90.27
N SER A 145 4.05 39.42 -89.64
CA SER A 145 5.37 40.00 -89.91
C SER A 145 5.87 39.74 -91.35
N LYS A 146 5.48 38.61 -91.96
CA LYS A 146 5.80 38.31 -93.38
C LYS A 146 4.94 39.09 -94.36
N LEU A 147 3.68 39.40 -94.03
CA LEU A 147 2.77 40.18 -94.87
C LEU A 147 3.03 41.70 -94.78
N GLU A 148 3.46 42.21 -93.62
CA GLU A 148 3.90 43.61 -93.48
C GLU A 148 5.17 43.90 -94.30
N ALA A 149 6.08 42.92 -94.45
CA ALA A 149 7.28 43.06 -95.28
C ALA A 149 7.03 43.07 -96.80
N GLU A 150 5.89 42.56 -97.27
CA GLU A 150 5.50 42.54 -98.69
C GLU A 150 4.72 43.80 -99.11
N VAL A 151 4.10 44.50 -98.17
CA VAL A 151 3.31 45.72 -98.43
C VAL A 151 4.20 46.98 -98.53
N ASP A 152 5.35 47.01 -97.86
CA ASP A 152 6.29 48.16 -97.91
C ASP A 152 7.16 48.25 -99.18
N LYS A 153 7.05 47.29 -100.12
CA LYS A 153 7.83 47.29 -101.38
C LYS A 153 7.05 47.64 -102.65
N ARG A 154 5.77 48.01 -102.57
CA ARG A 154 4.97 48.34 -103.77
C ARG A 154 4.03 49.54 -103.58
N SER A 155 4.61 50.74 -103.52
CA SER A 155 3.88 51.96 -103.93
C SER A 155 4.84 53.07 -104.39
N GLY A 156 5.03 53.18 -105.71
CA GLY A 156 5.73 54.31 -106.30
C GLY A 156 6.04 54.11 -107.78
N LYS A 157 5.10 54.50 -108.66
CA LYS A 157 5.32 55.13 -109.98
C LYS A 157 3.99 55.32 -110.73
N LYS A 158 3.70 56.56 -111.12
CA LYS A 158 2.73 56.94 -112.16
C LYS A 158 3.49 57.82 -113.16
N GLU A 159 3.36 57.51 -114.45
CA GLU A 159 3.76 58.36 -115.58
C GLU A 159 2.64 58.30 -116.65
N GLY A 160 2.41 59.45 -117.30
CA GLY A 160 1.95 59.53 -118.69
C GLY A 160 0.49 59.94 -118.95
N GLY A 161 0.25 61.25 -119.11
CA GLY A 161 -0.61 61.78 -120.19
C GLY A 161 0.25 61.97 -121.45
N GLU A 162 -0.21 62.27 -122.67
CA GLU A 162 -1.44 62.82 -123.26
C GLU A 162 -1.45 62.42 -124.75
N GLU A 163 -2.61 62.41 -125.44
CA GLU A 163 -2.72 63.04 -126.77
C GLU A 163 -4.20 63.21 -127.19
N LEU A 164 -4.48 64.40 -127.72
CA LEU A 164 -5.80 65.02 -127.83
C LEU A 164 -6.16 65.20 -129.32
N MET A 165 -7.46 65.14 -129.61
CA MET A 165 -8.16 65.79 -130.75
C MET A 165 -8.19 65.08 -132.12
N SER A 166 -9.25 64.29 -132.34
CA SER A 166 -9.94 64.25 -133.64
C SER A 166 -11.46 64.14 -133.47
N GLY A 167 -12.08 65.29 -133.19
CA GLY A 167 -13.29 65.65 -133.95
C GLY A 167 -14.66 65.25 -133.42
N LEU A 168 -14.92 65.44 -132.12
CA LEU A 168 -16.05 66.18 -131.51
C LEU A 168 -17.53 65.90 -131.90
N SER A 169 -17.86 65.03 -132.84
CA SER A 169 -19.25 64.61 -133.14
C SER A 169 -19.52 63.14 -132.77
N SER A 170 -18.55 62.25 -133.00
CA SER A 170 -18.48 60.93 -132.35
C SER A 170 -18.32 61.07 -130.84
N HIS A 171 -17.67 62.15 -130.39
CA HIS A 171 -17.43 62.44 -128.98
C HIS A 171 -18.71 62.73 -128.20
N LYS A 172 -19.79 63.26 -128.80
CA LYS A 172 -21.04 63.51 -128.04
C LYS A 172 -21.85 62.23 -127.80
N GLU A 173 -21.87 61.32 -128.77
CA GLU A 173 -22.52 60.00 -128.64
C GLU A 173 -21.64 59.01 -127.86
N GLY A 174 -20.31 59.14 -128.00
CA GLY A 174 -19.30 58.52 -127.15
C GLY A 174 -19.39 59.02 -125.71
N ILE A 175 -19.53 60.33 -125.45
CA ILE A 175 -19.73 60.88 -124.10
C ILE A 175 -21.07 60.45 -123.52
N LEU A 176 -22.14 60.24 -124.30
CA LEU A 176 -23.40 59.69 -123.76
C LEU A 176 -23.30 58.20 -123.45
N LYS A 177 -22.66 57.40 -124.31
CA LYS A 177 -22.38 55.99 -124.03
C LYS A 177 -21.34 55.80 -122.92
N GLU A 178 -20.37 56.69 -122.80
CA GLU A 178 -19.40 56.75 -121.70
C GLU A 178 -20.05 57.29 -120.44
N ARG A 179 -20.95 58.27 -120.50
CA ARG A 179 -21.77 58.68 -119.35
C ARG A 179 -22.62 57.51 -118.88
N ASP A 180 -23.24 56.76 -119.78
CA ASP A 180 -24.07 55.61 -119.41
C ASP A 180 -23.24 54.46 -118.87
N ARG A 181 -22.08 54.17 -119.49
CA ARG A 181 -21.13 53.17 -119.04
C ARG A 181 -20.48 53.55 -117.71
N LEU A 182 -20.08 54.81 -117.53
CA LEU A 182 -19.59 55.36 -116.27
C LEU A 182 -20.71 55.46 -115.24
N SER A 183 -21.97 55.71 -115.61
CA SER A 183 -23.08 55.69 -114.65
C SER A 183 -23.38 54.27 -114.20
N ALA A 184 -23.32 53.28 -115.10
CA ALA A 184 -23.45 51.87 -114.77
C ALA A 184 -22.26 51.38 -113.93
N GLU A 185 -21.05 51.86 -114.23
CA GLU A 185 -19.85 51.56 -113.45
C GLU A 185 -19.88 52.26 -112.08
N VAL A 186 -20.39 53.49 -111.99
CA VAL A 186 -20.63 54.20 -110.72
C VAL A 186 -21.75 53.53 -109.93
N GLU A 187 -22.82 53.06 -110.55
CA GLU A 187 -23.86 52.27 -109.89
C GLU A 187 -23.32 50.94 -109.39
N GLU A 188 -22.49 50.25 -110.17
CA GLU A 188 -21.88 48.99 -109.77
C GLU A 188 -20.83 49.19 -108.67
N LEU A 189 -20.00 50.24 -108.76
CA LEU A 189 -19.08 50.66 -107.71
C LEU A 189 -19.84 51.10 -106.45
N ASN A 190 -20.99 51.76 -106.59
CA ASN A 190 -21.86 52.11 -105.46
C ASN A 190 -22.51 50.88 -104.84
N ARG A 191 -22.94 49.87 -105.62
CA ARG A 191 -23.40 48.57 -105.08
C ARG A 191 -22.27 47.87 -104.36
N ARG A 192 -21.05 47.86 -104.91
CA ARG A 192 -19.87 47.26 -104.28
C ARG A 192 -19.49 48.01 -103.00
N LEU A 193 -19.55 49.34 -103.01
CA LEU A 193 -19.32 50.19 -101.84
C LEU A 193 -20.38 49.95 -100.78
N GLN A 194 -21.65 49.79 -101.16
CA GLN A 194 -22.75 49.46 -100.25
C GLN A 194 -22.55 48.08 -99.61
N ILE A 195 -22.17 47.07 -100.40
CA ILE A 195 -21.85 45.72 -99.89
C ILE A 195 -20.65 45.77 -98.95
N GLN A 196 -19.59 46.51 -99.31
CA GLN A 196 -18.41 46.69 -98.46
C GLN A 196 -18.75 47.44 -97.16
N ARG A 197 -19.61 48.46 -97.21
CA ARG A 197 -20.11 49.16 -96.01
C ARG A 197 -20.90 48.24 -95.09
N LEU A 198 -21.80 47.43 -95.64
CA LEU A 198 -22.54 46.44 -94.85
C LEU A 198 -21.60 45.39 -94.24
N TYR A 199 -20.57 44.97 -94.97
CA TYR A 199 -19.56 44.05 -94.48
C TYR A 199 -18.68 44.68 -93.38
N THR A 200 -18.28 45.95 -93.52
CA THR A 200 -17.54 46.67 -92.48
C THR A 200 -18.39 46.87 -91.23
N ASP A 201 -19.67 47.25 -91.37
CA ASP A 201 -20.59 47.40 -90.24
C ASP A 201 -20.80 46.07 -89.50
N GLU A 202 -20.84 44.95 -90.22
CA GLU A 202 -20.97 43.63 -89.63
C GLU A 202 -19.68 43.19 -88.91
N ILE A 203 -18.51 43.52 -89.45
CA ILE A 203 -17.22 43.30 -88.77
C ILE A 203 -17.12 44.18 -87.52
N GLU A 204 -17.53 45.46 -87.59
CA GLU A 204 -17.51 46.37 -86.44
C GLU A 204 -18.45 45.89 -85.33
N ARG A 205 -19.65 45.40 -85.67
CA ARG A 205 -20.53 44.73 -84.69
C ARG A 205 -19.86 43.51 -84.05
N LYS A 206 -19.29 42.60 -84.85
CA LYS A 206 -18.61 41.41 -84.33
C LYS A 206 -17.41 41.79 -83.45
N ARG A 207 -16.67 42.83 -83.83
CA ARG A 207 -15.56 43.37 -83.04
C ARG A 207 -16.05 43.94 -81.70
N ALA A 208 -17.12 44.73 -81.69
CA ALA A 208 -17.70 45.27 -80.48
C ALA A 208 -18.24 44.16 -79.54
N GLU A 209 -18.87 43.12 -80.09
CA GLU A 209 -19.32 41.95 -79.32
C GLU A 209 -18.14 41.18 -78.70
N VAL A 210 -17.05 40.99 -79.45
CA VAL A 210 -15.84 40.34 -78.93
C VAL A 210 -15.14 41.21 -77.89
N GLU A 211 -15.08 42.53 -78.07
CA GLU A 211 -14.53 43.46 -77.08
C GLU A 211 -15.36 43.49 -75.79
N ALA A 212 -16.69 43.41 -75.89
CA ALA A 212 -17.56 43.28 -74.72
C ALA A 212 -17.32 41.96 -73.98
N LYS A 213 -17.24 40.84 -74.70
CA LYS A 213 -16.91 39.52 -74.12
C LYS A 213 -15.53 39.50 -73.47
N ASN A 214 -14.53 40.14 -74.08
CA ASN A 214 -13.20 40.26 -73.47
C ASN A 214 -13.23 41.07 -72.17
N LYS A 215 -13.98 42.18 -72.12
CA LYS A 215 -14.14 42.95 -70.87
C LYS A 215 -14.83 42.14 -69.78
N GLU A 216 -15.82 41.32 -70.12
CA GLU A 216 -16.46 40.41 -69.17
C GLU A 216 -15.50 39.32 -68.69
N LEU A 217 -14.70 38.74 -69.58
CA LEU A 217 -13.67 37.76 -69.21
C LEU A 217 -12.58 38.36 -68.32
N TYR A 218 -12.13 39.59 -68.57
CA TYR A 218 -11.18 40.26 -67.69
C TYR A 218 -11.75 40.49 -66.29
N LYS A 219 -13.02 40.92 -66.19
CA LYS A 219 -13.69 41.04 -64.88
C LYS A 219 -13.80 39.70 -64.17
N LEU A 220 -14.17 38.64 -64.89
CA LEU A 220 -14.27 37.31 -64.31
C LEU A 220 -12.90 36.80 -63.82
N VAL A 221 -11.82 37.06 -64.57
CA VAL A 221 -10.46 36.72 -64.16
C VAL A 221 -10.04 37.51 -62.92
N ASP A 222 -10.34 38.80 -62.86
CA ASP A 222 -10.06 39.63 -61.68
C ASP A 222 -10.83 39.14 -60.45
N ASP A 223 -12.13 38.83 -60.60
CA ASP A 223 -12.97 38.32 -59.51
C ASP A 223 -12.47 36.95 -59.01
N VAL A 224 -12.18 36.02 -59.93
CA VAL A 224 -11.63 34.69 -59.60
C VAL A 224 -10.25 34.79 -58.96
N SER A 225 -9.39 35.69 -59.43
CA SER A 225 -8.07 35.92 -58.83
C SER A 225 -8.18 36.50 -57.41
N GLY A 226 -9.16 37.38 -57.17
CA GLY A 226 -9.47 37.93 -55.86
C GLY A 226 -10.02 36.88 -54.89
N GLU A 227 -10.89 35.99 -55.36
CA GLU A 227 -11.37 34.84 -54.59
C GLU A 227 -10.25 33.85 -54.27
N ALA A 228 -9.42 33.49 -55.25
CA ALA A 228 -8.26 32.63 -55.06
C ALA A 228 -7.26 33.21 -54.04
N TYR A 229 -7.07 34.52 -54.01
CA TYR A 229 -6.20 35.17 -53.03
C TYR A 229 -6.78 35.13 -51.60
N LYS A 230 -8.10 35.34 -51.46
CA LYS A 230 -8.81 35.18 -50.18
C LYS A 230 -8.73 33.74 -49.69
N GLU A 231 -8.98 32.78 -50.57
CA GLU A 231 -8.93 31.36 -50.25
C GLU A 231 -7.52 30.92 -49.84
N LYS A 232 -6.49 31.32 -50.59
CA LYS A 232 -5.08 31.10 -50.23
C LYS A 232 -4.76 31.66 -48.84
N ARG A 233 -5.22 32.87 -48.53
CA ARG A 233 -5.02 33.48 -47.20
C ARG A 233 -5.73 32.70 -46.09
N THR A 234 -6.94 32.18 -46.34
CA THR A 234 -7.62 31.30 -45.37
C THR A 234 -6.90 29.96 -45.19
N ILE A 235 -6.38 29.38 -46.27
CA ILE A 235 -5.60 28.14 -46.23
C ILE A 235 -4.32 28.34 -45.42
N ASP A 236 -3.61 29.45 -45.60
CA ASP A 236 -2.37 29.73 -44.87
C ASP A 236 -2.64 29.93 -43.37
N VAL A 237 -3.73 30.62 -43.00
CA VAL A 237 -4.17 30.75 -41.60
C VAL A 237 -4.56 29.39 -40.99
N ILE A 238 -5.22 28.52 -41.75
CA ILE A 238 -5.59 27.17 -41.30
C ILE A 238 -4.33 26.31 -41.14
N LYS A 239 -3.36 26.39 -42.07
CA LYS A 239 -2.08 25.67 -41.96
C LYS A 239 -1.32 26.09 -40.71
N GLU A 240 -1.25 27.39 -40.41
CA GLU A 240 -0.59 27.89 -39.20
C GLU A 240 -1.28 27.37 -37.93
N LYS A 241 -2.62 27.37 -37.89
CA LYS A 241 -3.39 26.76 -36.80
C LYS A 241 -3.16 25.25 -36.68
N VAL A 242 -3.09 24.52 -37.79
CA VAL A 242 -2.79 23.09 -37.78
C VAL A 242 -1.40 22.83 -37.20
N VAL A 243 -0.39 23.61 -37.58
CA VAL A 243 0.96 23.48 -37.01
C VAL A 243 0.95 23.70 -35.49
N ILE A 244 0.29 24.76 -35.01
CA ILE A 244 0.16 25.04 -33.58
C ILE A 244 -0.55 23.89 -32.86
N LEU A 245 -1.70 23.44 -33.36
CA LEU A 245 -2.46 22.34 -32.77
C LEU A 245 -1.70 21.00 -32.80
N THR A 246 -0.87 20.76 -33.82
CA THR A 246 -0.01 19.56 -33.86
C THR A 246 1.10 19.64 -32.82
N ALA A 247 1.69 20.81 -32.58
CA ALA A 247 2.70 21.01 -31.55
C ALA A 247 2.08 20.86 -30.14
N GLU A 248 0.90 21.43 -29.89
CA GLU A 248 0.15 21.26 -28.64
C GLU A 248 -0.21 19.79 -28.40
N ASN A 249 -0.68 19.07 -29.42
CA ASN A 249 -0.95 17.64 -29.31
C ASN A 249 0.30 16.80 -29.03
N SER A 250 1.46 17.16 -29.57
CA SER A 250 2.72 16.48 -29.23
C SER A 250 3.13 16.73 -27.77
N ALA A 251 2.99 17.97 -27.29
CA ALA A 251 3.29 18.32 -25.91
C ALA A 251 2.36 17.59 -24.92
N LEU A 252 1.04 17.57 -25.20
CA LEU A 252 0.05 16.84 -24.39
C LEU A 252 0.29 15.32 -24.39
N LYS A 253 0.77 14.75 -25.51
CA LYS A 253 1.15 13.32 -25.57
C LYS A 253 2.37 13.01 -24.73
N GLU A 254 3.33 13.92 -24.66
CA GLU A 254 4.54 13.78 -23.85
C GLU A 254 4.20 13.90 -22.36
N GLU A 255 3.40 14.90 -21.98
CA GLU A 255 2.86 15.05 -20.62
C GLU A 255 2.02 13.83 -20.19
N SER A 256 1.20 13.27 -21.09
CA SER A 256 0.45 12.04 -20.81
C SER A 256 1.35 10.82 -20.59
N LYS A 257 2.49 10.73 -21.29
CA LYS A 257 3.48 9.67 -21.05
C LYS A 257 4.15 9.83 -19.69
N ASP A 258 4.52 11.06 -19.32
CA ASP A 258 5.15 11.34 -18.03
C ASP A 258 4.21 11.06 -16.87
N LEU A 259 2.94 11.47 -16.98
CA LEU A 259 1.90 11.16 -15.99
C LEU A 259 1.68 9.65 -15.86
N LYS A 260 1.74 8.91 -16.98
CA LYS A 260 1.60 7.45 -16.97
C LYS A 260 2.80 6.77 -16.29
N ALA A 261 4.02 7.24 -16.55
CA ALA A 261 5.22 6.75 -15.87
C ALA A 261 5.19 7.04 -14.36
N GLN A 262 4.69 8.21 -13.95
CA GLN A 262 4.48 8.54 -12.53
C GLN A 262 3.42 7.65 -11.89
N ALA A 263 2.31 7.37 -12.57
CA ALA A 263 1.29 6.45 -12.09
C ALA A 263 1.83 5.03 -11.92
N ASP A 264 2.58 4.51 -12.90
CA ASP A 264 3.20 3.19 -12.83
C ASP A 264 4.22 3.10 -11.66
N HIS A 265 4.98 4.17 -11.42
CA HIS A 265 5.89 4.24 -10.27
C HIS A 265 5.14 4.23 -8.93
N LEU A 266 4.03 4.98 -8.82
CA LEU A 266 3.20 5.00 -7.60
C LEU A 266 2.56 3.63 -7.34
N ILE A 267 2.10 2.94 -8.39
CA ILE A 267 1.56 1.57 -8.28
C ILE A 267 2.65 0.61 -7.76
N ALA A 268 3.86 0.65 -8.34
CA ALA A 268 4.96 -0.20 -7.90
C ALA A 268 5.34 0.06 -6.43
N ASN A 269 5.36 1.32 -6.01
CA ASN A 269 5.63 1.70 -4.61
C ASN A 269 4.52 1.20 -3.67
N ASN A 270 3.24 1.34 -4.08
CA ASN A 270 2.10 0.84 -3.29
C ASN A 270 2.16 -0.69 -3.11
N VAL A 271 2.52 -1.44 -4.15
CA VAL A 271 2.74 -2.89 -4.07
C VAL A 271 3.87 -3.23 -3.09
N GLN A 272 4.98 -2.49 -3.14
CA GLN A 272 6.10 -2.69 -2.22
C GLN A 272 5.71 -2.39 -0.76
N GLN A 273 4.99 -1.30 -0.52
CA GLN A 273 4.45 -0.94 0.80
C GLN A 273 3.46 -2.01 1.29
N ASN A 274 2.58 -2.53 0.44
CA ASN A 274 1.66 -3.61 0.79
C ASN A 274 2.39 -4.91 1.17
N MET A 275 3.48 -5.27 0.46
CA MET A 275 4.32 -6.40 0.87
C MET A 275 4.99 -6.17 2.22
N GLN A 276 5.47 -4.95 2.50
CA GLN A 276 6.03 -4.59 3.81
C GLN A 276 4.98 -4.66 4.93
N ILE A 277 3.76 -4.18 4.69
CA ILE A 277 2.64 -4.28 5.63
C ILE A 277 2.30 -5.75 5.90
N LEU A 278 2.29 -6.60 4.88
CA LEU A 278 2.06 -8.04 5.04
C LEU A 278 3.15 -8.72 5.89
N ALA A 279 4.42 -8.35 5.67
CA ALA A 279 5.55 -8.84 6.47
C ALA A 279 5.51 -8.33 7.92
N LEU A 280 5.06 -7.09 8.15
CA LEU A 280 4.85 -6.54 9.49
C LEU A 280 3.68 -7.22 10.21
N LYS A 281 2.57 -7.50 9.51
CA LYS A 281 1.42 -8.23 10.06
C LYS A 281 1.79 -9.64 10.51
N THR A 282 2.49 -10.39 9.66
CA THR A 282 2.95 -11.75 10.02
C THR A 282 3.93 -11.74 11.19
N ASN A 283 4.81 -10.73 11.27
CA ASN A 283 5.66 -10.54 12.44
C ASN A 283 4.86 -10.19 13.71
N LEU A 284 3.85 -9.32 13.60
CA LEU A 284 2.96 -8.98 14.70
C LEU A 284 2.21 -10.21 15.22
N GLU A 285 1.67 -11.04 14.33
CA GLU A 285 1.03 -12.32 14.70
C GLU A 285 2.01 -13.26 15.40
N ARG A 286 3.25 -13.37 14.91
CA ARG A 286 4.29 -14.18 15.56
C ARG A 286 4.62 -13.68 16.95
N VAL A 287 4.79 -12.37 17.13
CA VAL A 287 5.07 -11.75 18.44
C VAL A 287 3.86 -11.88 19.36
N ASN A 288 2.64 -11.72 18.85
CA ASN A 288 1.42 -11.90 19.61
C ASN A 288 1.28 -13.35 20.10
N ASN A 289 1.57 -14.34 19.24
CA ASN A 289 1.60 -15.75 19.64
C ASN A 289 2.69 -16.07 20.67
N GLN A 290 3.83 -15.39 20.61
CA GLN A 290 4.86 -15.51 21.65
C GLN A 290 4.40 -14.87 22.97
N TRP A 291 3.73 -13.72 22.90
CA TRP A 291 3.18 -13.03 24.05
C TRP A 291 2.05 -13.82 24.72
N THR A 292 1.11 -14.39 23.97
CA THR A 292 0.04 -15.24 24.51
C THR A 292 0.61 -16.50 25.16
N ASN A 293 1.61 -17.14 24.55
CA ASN A 293 2.32 -18.27 25.15
C ASN A 293 3.07 -17.89 26.44
N ALA A 294 3.73 -16.72 26.45
CA ALA A 294 4.42 -16.22 27.64
C ALA A 294 3.43 -15.85 28.75
N SER A 295 2.31 -15.24 28.41
CA SER A 295 1.20 -14.91 29.33
C SER A 295 0.58 -16.17 29.93
N GLY A 296 0.33 -17.20 29.12
CA GLY A 296 -0.14 -18.50 29.61
C GLY A 296 0.85 -19.19 30.55
N LYS A 297 2.15 -19.09 30.29
CA LYS A 297 3.19 -19.56 31.22
C LYS A 297 3.23 -18.75 32.51
N LEU A 298 3.10 -17.42 32.42
CA LEU A 298 3.04 -16.54 33.59
C LEU A 298 1.85 -16.89 34.49
N ALA A 299 0.67 -17.12 33.90
CA ALA A 299 -0.53 -17.51 34.64
C ALA A 299 -0.35 -18.86 35.34
N LYS A 300 0.29 -19.85 34.70
CA LYS A 300 0.65 -21.12 35.35
C LYS A 300 1.61 -20.89 36.52
N TYR A 301 2.67 -20.11 36.33
CA TYR A 301 3.61 -19.81 37.42
C TYR A 301 2.97 -19.02 38.56
N GLN A 302 2.00 -18.15 38.29
CA GLN A 302 1.21 -17.48 39.33
C GLN A 302 0.37 -18.48 40.12
N SER A 303 -0.32 -19.40 39.43
CA SER A 303 -1.08 -20.47 40.10
C SER A 303 -0.19 -21.40 40.93
N ASP A 304 0.99 -21.76 40.41
CA ASP A 304 1.97 -22.58 41.14
C ASP A 304 2.51 -21.85 42.38
N LEU A 305 2.73 -20.53 42.28
CA LEU A 305 3.16 -19.68 43.39
C LEU A 305 2.07 -19.55 44.46
N GLU A 306 0.82 -19.35 44.05
CA GLU A 306 -0.34 -19.33 44.95
C GLU A 306 -0.47 -20.66 45.68
N HIS A 307 -0.37 -21.78 44.96
CA HIS A 307 -0.40 -23.11 45.57
C HIS A 307 0.77 -23.33 46.55
N ALA A 308 1.99 -22.92 46.18
CA ALA A 308 3.14 -23.00 47.08
C ALA A 308 2.96 -22.11 48.34
N ASN A 309 2.32 -20.95 48.21
CA ASN A 309 1.99 -20.10 49.35
C ASN A 309 0.93 -20.73 50.26
N GLU A 310 -0.11 -21.35 49.71
CA GLU A 310 -1.09 -22.10 50.50
C GLU A 310 -0.43 -23.25 51.28
N VAL A 311 0.49 -23.98 50.64
CA VAL A 311 1.25 -25.06 51.30
C VAL A 311 2.14 -24.49 52.41
N LYS A 312 2.79 -23.36 52.16
CA LYS A 312 3.59 -22.65 53.18
C LYS A 312 2.72 -22.22 54.35
N GLU A 313 1.54 -21.65 54.13
CA GLU A 313 0.63 -21.25 55.21
C GLU A 313 0.15 -22.45 56.03
N LYS A 314 -0.18 -23.57 55.37
CA LYS A 314 -0.52 -24.83 56.07
C LYS A 314 0.63 -25.32 56.95
N LEU A 315 1.86 -25.37 56.41
CA LEU A 315 3.06 -25.76 57.17
C LEU A 315 3.35 -24.78 58.31
N GLN A 316 3.09 -23.49 58.12
CA GLN A 316 3.28 -22.47 59.16
C GLN A 316 2.23 -22.60 60.27
N HIS A 317 0.98 -22.94 59.94
CA HIS A 317 -0.03 -23.31 60.92
C HIS A 317 0.34 -24.58 61.69
N GLU A 318 0.83 -25.62 61.02
CA GLU A 318 1.31 -26.85 61.65
C GLU A 318 2.50 -26.58 62.58
N LEU A 319 3.45 -25.74 62.16
CA LEU A 319 4.59 -25.33 62.97
C LEU A 319 4.13 -24.55 64.21
N ASN A 320 3.19 -23.61 64.06
CA ASN A 320 2.63 -22.85 65.18
C ASN A 320 1.86 -23.76 66.15
N HIS A 321 1.14 -24.75 65.63
CA HIS A 321 0.45 -25.75 66.44
C HIS A 321 1.45 -26.62 67.21
N LYS A 322 2.50 -27.13 66.54
CA LYS A 322 3.60 -27.89 67.16
C LYS A 322 4.31 -27.06 68.24
N ASN A 323 4.62 -25.79 67.97
CA ASN A 323 5.22 -24.89 68.94
C ASN A 323 4.33 -24.63 70.16
N SER A 324 3.01 -24.50 69.96
CA SER A 324 2.06 -24.36 71.06
C SER A 324 2.01 -25.62 71.92
N LEU A 325 2.02 -26.80 71.27
CA LEU A 325 2.14 -28.11 71.94
C LEU A 325 3.45 -28.25 72.72
N LEU A 326 4.56 -27.78 72.13
CA LEU A 326 5.87 -27.83 72.74
C LEU A 326 5.93 -26.91 73.97
N LYS A 327 5.38 -25.69 73.89
CA LYS A 327 5.18 -24.81 75.07
C LYS A 327 4.36 -25.47 76.16
N LEU A 328 3.26 -26.14 75.80
CA LEU A 328 2.40 -26.84 76.76
C LEU A 328 3.18 -27.97 77.48
N LYS A 329 4.03 -28.69 76.73
CA LYS A 329 4.94 -29.69 77.29
C LYS A 329 6.07 -29.09 78.12
N GLU A 330 6.62 -27.94 77.74
CA GLU A 330 7.60 -27.19 78.54
C GLU A 330 6.99 -26.71 79.86
N ASP A 331 5.75 -26.21 79.84
CA ASP A 331 5.01 -25.81 81.03
C ASP A 331 4.70 -27.01 81.94
N ASP A 332 4.32 -28.16 81.36
CA ASP A 332 4.14 -29.41 82.11
C ASP A 332 5.47 -29.88 82.70
N PHE A 333 6.58 -29.78 81.96
CA PHE A 333 7.92 -30.11 82.45
C PHE A 333 8.35 -29.17 83.59
N ALA A 334 8.03 -27.88 83.49
CA ALA A 334 8.28 -26.89 84.53
C ALA A 334 7.46 -27.17 85.80
N LYS A 335 6.18 -27.58 85.66
CA LYS A 335 5.34 -28.02 86.78
C LYS A 335 5.91 -29.27 87.44
N LEU A 336 6.26 -30.30 86.67
CA LEU A 336 6.89 -31.52 87.17
C LEU A 336 8.22 -31.22 87.87
N LYS A 337 9.02 -30.28 87.35
CA LYS A 337 10.27 -29.85 87.98
C LYS A 337 10.02 -29.10 89.30
N SER A 338 8.95 -28.30 89.38
CA SER A 338 8.51 -27.65 90.62
C SER A 338 8.02 -28.66 91.66
N GLU A 339 7.25 -29.67 91.23
CA GLU A 339 6.79 -30.78 92.07
C GLU A 339 7.96 -31.64 92.56
N LEU A 340 8.93 -31.93 91.69
CA LEU A 340 10.16 -32.63 92.05
C LEU A 340 10.95 -31.82 93.10
N SER A 341 11.09 -30.51 92.93
CA SER A 341 11.75 -29.64 93.92
C SER A 341 10.99 -29.57 95.26
N LYS A 342 9.66 -29.56 95.24
CA LYS A 342 8.84 -29.65 96.47
C LYS A 342 9.02 -31.00 97.15
N SER A 343 9.05 -32.08 96.38
CA SER A 343 9.29 -33.43 96.87
C SER A 343 10.69 -33.57 97.46
N GLU A 344 11.73 -33.01 96.81
CA GLU A 344 13.10 -32.93 97.33
C GLU A 344 13.18 -32.14 98.64
N LYS A 345 12.52 -30.98 98.74
CA LYS A 345 12.43 -30.21 99.99
C LYS A 345 11.72 -31.00 101.09
N SER A 346 10.67 -31.75 100.76
CA SER A 346 9.96 -32.62 101.69
C SER A 346 10.84 -33.79 102.15
N ARG A 347 11.62 -34.38 101.24
CA ARG A 347 12.64 -35.40 101.52
C ARG A 347 13.73 -34.85 102.42
N GLU A 348 14.25 -33.65 102.17
CA GLU A 348 15.25 -33.00 103.03
C GLU A 348 14.70 -32.71 104.44
N THR A 349 13.45 -32.26 104.56
CA THR A 349 12.83 -32.05 105.89
C THR A 349 12.60 -33.36 106.62
N LEU A 350 12.22 -34.44 105.92
CA LEU A 350 12.12 -35.78 106.50
C LEU A 350 13.49 -36.33 106.90
N VAL A 351 14.54 -36.13 106.11
CA VAL A 351 15.92 -36.50 106.45
C VAL A 351 16.41 -35.71 107.68
N ARG A 352 16.13 -34.40 107.77
CA ARG A 352 16.43 -33.63 108.99
C ARG A 352 15.67 -34.14 110.20
N LYS A 353 14.39 -34.50 110.06
CA LYS A 353 13.62 -35.12 111.15
C LYS A 353 14.19 -36.49 111.55
N LEU A 354 14.66 -37.28 110.59
CA LEU A 354 15.33 -38.55 110.83
C LEU A 354 16.64 -38.34 111.60
N GLN A 355 17.47 -37.38 111.18
CA GLN A 355 18.71 -37.01 111.87
C GLN A 355 18.47 -36.49 113.30
N MET A 356 17.43 -35.67 113.51
CA MET A 356 17.03 -35.26 114.86
C MET A 356 16.57 -36.45 115.71
N SER A 357 15.83 -37.39 115.11
CA SER A 357 15.42 -38.62 115.79
C SER A 357 16.60 -39.54 116.10
N GLU A 358 17.61 -39.61 115.22
CA GLU A 358 18.87 -40.32 115.45
C GLU A 358 19.71 -39.66 116.54
N GLN A 359 19.75 -38.33 116.61
CA GLN A 359 20.39 -37.61 117.70
C GLN A 359 19.69 -37.88 119.05
N THR A 360 18.35 -37.93 119.08
CA THR A 360 17.63 -38.34 120.30
C THR A 360 17.86 -39.81 120.66
N ARG A 361 18.01 -40.69 119.67
CA ARG A 361 18.38 -42.11 119.90
C ARG A 361 19.79 -42.23 120.46
N ASN A 362 20.74 -41.46 119.93
CA ASN A 362 22.12 -41.44 120.42
C ASN A 362 22.22 -40.84 121.83
N ALA A 363 21.42 -39.81 122.15
CA ALA A 363 21.32 -39.28 123.51
C ALA A 363 20.74 -40.32 124.49
N LEU A 364 19.73 -41.08 124.07
CA LEU A 364 19.19 -42.20 124.85
C LEU A 364 20.19 -43.37 124.97
N ASP A 365 21.00 -43.64 123.95
CA ASP A 365 22.09 -44.63 124.00
C ASP A 365 23.21 -44.16 124.95
N GLU A 366 23.51 -42.86 125.01
CA GLU A 366 24.42 -42.26 125.99
C GLU A 366 23.86 -42.34 127.43
N GLU A 367 22.55 -42.12 127.64
CA GLU A 367 21.89 -42.34 128.93
C GLU A 367 21.87 -43.83 129.32
N LEU A 368 21.64 -44.74 128.37
CA LEU A 368 21.79 -46.18 128.57
C LEU A 368 23.22 -46.57 128.93
N SER A 369 24.23 -45.92 128.34
CA SER A 369 25.65 -46.14 128.68
C SER A 369 25.99 -45.65 130.09
N LYS A 370 25.43 -44.52 130.53
CA LYS A 370 25.57 -43.99 131.90
C LYS A 370 24.93 -44.91 132.95
N ILE A 371 23.73 -45.42 132.67
CA ILE A 371 23.04 -46.40 133.52
C ILE A 371 23.82 -47.73 133.57
N LYS A 372 24.51 -48.11 132.48
CA LYS A 372 25.39 -49.30 132.44
C LYS A 372 26.70 -49.11 133.25
N THR A 373 27.25 -47.90 133.28
CA THR A 373 28.42 -47.56 134.12
C THR A 373 28.04 -47.39 135.59
N GLU A 374 26.82 -46.94 135.91
CA GLU A 374 26.31 -46.86 137.28
C GLU A 374 25.96 -48.26 137.84
N ALA A 375 25.48 -49.19 137.00
CA ALA A 375 25.25 -50.59 137.39
C ALA A 375 26.53 -51.41 137.64
N THR A 376 27.66 -51.05 137.02
CA THR A 376 28.97 -51.71 137.22
C THR A 376 29.77 -51.13 138.39
N VAL A 377 29.48 -49.90 138.82
CA VAL A 377 30.03 -49.27 140.04
C VAL A 377 29.27 -49.72 141.30
N GLN A 378 28.00 -50.10 141.18
CA GLN A 378 27.20 -50.63 142.31
C GLN A 378 27.47 -52.12 142.60
N SER A 379 27.82 -52.96 141.60
CA SER A 379 28.16 -54.38 141.84
C SER A 379 29.61 -54.64 142.33
N LYS A 380 30.47 -53.59 142.36
CA LYS A 380 31.81 -53.64 142.94
C LYS A 380 31.91 -52.96 144.33
N LYS A 381 30.79 -52.49 144.89
CA LYS A 381 30.72 -51.80 146.20
C LYS A 381 30.16 -52.64 147.36
N GLU A 382 29.85 -53.92 147.16
CA GLU A 382 29.17 -54.76 148.17
C GLU A 382 29.94 -56.01 148.64
N ASN A 383 31.24 -56.17 148.38
CA ASN A 383 32.02 -57.28 148.93
C ASN A 383 33.33 -56.86 149.61
N VAL A 384 33.21 -56.64 150.92
CA VAL A 384 34.27 -56.70 151.95
C VAL A 384 34.91 -55.36 152.33
N SER A 385 34.14 -54.64 153.14
CA SER A 385 34.66 -53.92 154.31
C SER A 385 35.26 -54.93 155.30
N SER A 386 36.59 -55.03 155.36
CA SER A 386 37.28 -55.42 156.60
C SER A 386 38.71 -54.88 156.67
N LYS A 387 38.83 -53.71 157.32
CA LYS A 387 39.79 -53.40 158.41
C LYS A 387 41.32 -53.53 158.18
N VAL A 388 41.97 -52.36 158.26
CA VAL A 388 43.17 -51.99 159.06
C VAL A 388 44.50 -51.74 158.30
N ALA A 389 45.10 -50.59 158.67
CA ALA A 389 46.49 -50.09 158.52
C ALA A 389 46.89 -49.56 157.14
N GLU A 390 46.60 -48.31 156.79
CA GLU A 390 47.33 -47.08 157.17
C GLU A 390 48.86 -47.17 157.13
N MET A 391 49.48 -46.38 156.25
CA MET A 391 50.44 -45.31 156.59
C MET A 391 50.62 -44.43 155.33
N LYS A 392 50.48 -43.11 155.30
CA LYS A 392 49.87 -42.10 156.18
C LYS A 392 50.05 -40.77 155.44
N GLU A 393 49.02 -39.92 155.38
CA GLU A 393 49.19 -38.51 155.08
C GLU A 393 48.78 -37.67 156.31
N LYS A 394 49.70 -36.77 156.69
CA LYS A 394 49.58 -35.56 157.53
C LYS A 394 49.90 -35.62 159.03
N LYS A 395 50.91 -34.78 159.34
CA LYS A 395 51.03 -33.81 160.46
C LYS A 395 51.91 -34.22 161.65
N LEU A 396 53.17 -33.76 161.67
CA LEU A 396 53.74 -32.88 162.72
C LEU A 396 55.16 -32.36 162.37
N GLN A 397 55.36 -31.05 162.56
CA GLN A 397 56.58 -30.32 162.99
C GLN A 397 57.87 -30.24 162.14
N LEU A 398 58.20 -28.99 161.81
CA LEU A 398 59.51 -28.30 161.94
C LEU A 398 60.76 -29.17 162.22
N LEU A 399 61.81 -28.97 161.42
CA LEU A 399 63.03 -28.27 161.85
C LEU A 399 64.07 -28.17 160.72
N THR A 400 64.84 -27.10 160.76
CA THR A 400 66.04 -26.83 159.97
C THR A 400 67.28 -27.17 160.79
N ARG A 401 68.40 -27.48 160.10
CA ARG A 401 69.81 -27.64 160.56
C ARG A 401 70.14 -29.04 161.09
N GLU A 402 71.28 -29.65 160.80
CA GLU A 402 72.69 -29.22 160.69
C GLU A 402 73.39 -30.07 159.59
N ARG A 403 74.38 -29.66 158.75
CA ARG A 403 75.76 -29.17 158.96
C ARG A 403 76.59 -29.89 160.03
N ASN A 404 77.43 -30.82 159.56
CA ASN A 404 78.77 -31.12 160.06
C ASN A 404 78.96 -31.89 161.38
N THR A 405 79.68 -33.00 161.19
CA THR A 405 80.89 -33.43 161.92
C THR A 405 80.79 -34.04 163.31
N LEU A 406 81.48 -35.17 163.41
CA LEU A 406 82.19 -35.64 164.59
C LEU A 406 82.89 -34.50 165.36
N GLN A 407 82.59 -34.49 166.66
CA GLN A 407 83.53 -34.39 167.78
C GLN A 407 83.71 -33.03 168.48
N SER A 408 83.05 -32.92 169.64
CA SER A 408 83.56 -32.57 170.99
C SER A 408 84.85 -31.72 171.01
N GLU A 409 84.88 -30.54 171.64
CA GLU A 409 84.91 -30.35 173.10
C GLU A 409 84.79 -28.87 173.49
N ILE A 410 84.39 -28.62 174.75
CA ILE A 410 84.86 -27.58 175.72
C ILE A 410 83.93 -27.67 176.95
N PRO A 411 84.38 -27.71 178.23
CA PRO A 411 85.30 -26.72 178.85
C PRO A 411 86.23 -27.12 180.06
N LYS A 412 87.17 -26.21 180.42
CA LYS A 412 87.79 -25.85 181.75
C LYS A 412 89.26 -26.23 182.16
N LEU A 413 90.08 -25.17 182.36
CA LEU A 413 91.08 -24.84 183.45
C LEU A 413 92.52 -25.45 183.61
N GLN A 414 93.41 -24.60 184.15
CA GLN A 414 94.85 -24.73 184.52
C GLN A 414 95.14 -24.97 186.03
N ARG A 415 96.44 -25.27 186.35
CA ARG A 415 97.33 -24.96 187.52
C ARG A 415 97.67 -26.08 188.56
N LYS A 416 98.96 -26.44 188.70
CA LYS A 416 99.92 -25.97 189.74
C LYS A 416 101.31 -26.67 189.72
N ILE A 417 102.32 -25.90 190.15
CA ILE A 417 103.65 -26.24 190.73
C ILE A 417 103.58 -25.92 192.25
N TYR A 418 104.42 -26.52 193.11
CA TYR A 418 105.27 -25.91 194.18
C TYR A 418 105.43 -26.75 195.48
N ASP A 419 106.70 -26.98 195.86
CA ASP A 419 107.36 -27.08 197.21
C ASP A 419 108.89 -26.91 196.92
N ALA A 420 109.67 -25.95 197.45
CA ALA A 420 110.21 -25.68 198.83
C ALA A 420 111.60 -26.37 199.07
N GLU A 421 112.61 -25.92 199.86
CA GLU A 421 113.09 -24.66 200.51
C GLU A 421 114.43 -24.92 201.32
N GLU A 422 115.19 -23.84 201.63
CA GLU A 422 116.01 -23.47 202.85
C GLU A 422 117.48 -23.93 203.21
N ALA A 423 118.16 -23.00 203.95
CA ALA A 423 119.45 -22.93 204.73
C ALA A 423 120.66 -22.26 204.01
N VAL A 424 121.25 -21.09 204.36
CA VAL A 424 121.52 -20.24 205.58
C VAL A 424 122.72 -20.66 206.47
N MET A 425 123.51 -19.63 206.85
CA MET A 425 124.57 -19.51 207.88
C MET A 425 125.99 -19.96 207.48
N LEU A 426 127.11 -19.27 207.71
CA LEU A 426 127.48 -18.20 208.64
C LEU A 426 128.80 -17.51 208.18
N ALA A 427 129.04 -16.33 208.74
CA ALA A 427 130.18 -15.45 208.54
C ALA A 427 131.57 -16.07 208.73
N HIS A 428 132.52 -15.59 207.92
CA HIS A 428 133.84 -15.05 208.33
C HIS A 428 134.83 -14.99 207.14
N HIS A 429 134.39 -15.25 205.90
CA HIS A 429 135.25 -15.15 204.71
C HIS A 429 135.05 -13.96 203.77
N GLU A 430 134.60 -12.85 204.35
CA GLU A 430 134.56 -11.51 203.74
C GLU A 430 135.94 -10.97 203.23
N ILE A 431 137.01 -11.78 203.13
CA ILE A 431 138.33 -11.35 202.60
C ILE A 431 138.96 -12.32 201.55
N ARG A 432 138.35 -13.46 201.17
CA ARG A 432 138.73 -14.15 199.90
C ARG A 432 137.61 -14.39 198.87
N SER A 433 136.32 -14.23 199.18
CA SER A 433 135.28 -14.36 198.14
C SER A 433 135.31 -13.23 197.10
N LEU A 434 135.91 -12.09 197.44
CA LEU A 434 136.13 -10.96 196.51
C LEU A 434 137.20 -11.23 195.44
N LYS A 435 137.88 -12.39 195.45
CA LYS A 435 138.79 -12.82 194.36
C LYS A 435 138.19 -13.88 193.41
N GLU A 436 137.04 -14.48 193.73
CA GLU A 436 136.35 -15.45 192.85
C GLU A 436 135.22 -14.80 192.02
N GLU A 437 134.60 -13.72 192.49
CA GLU A 437 133.51 -13.02 191.78
C GLU A 437 133.96 -12.31 190.48
N LEU A 438 135.24 -11.98 190.37
CA LEU A 438 135.84 -11.45 189.15
C LEU A 438 135.93 -12.50 188.02
N LYS A 439 135.92 -13.81 188.35
CA LYS A 439 135.88 -14.90 187.36
C LYS A 439 134.47 -15.26 186.89
N GLN A 440 133.42 -14.97 187.67
CA GLN A 440 132.04 -15.28 187.27
C GLN A 440 131.43 -14.25 186.31
N ARG A 441 131.86 -12.98 186.34
CA ARG A 441 131.41 -11.99 185.33
C ARG A 441 131.90 -12.32 183.92
N ASP A 442 133.05 -12.96 183.76
CA ASP A 442 133.55 -13.39 182.44
C ASP A 442 132.73 -14.54 181.82
N ILE A 443 132.15 -15.42 182.64
CA ILE A 443 131.31 -16.54 182.15
C ILE A 443 129.92 -16.05 181.71
N LEU A 444 129.36 -15.03 182.37
CA LEU A 444 128.06 -14.45 181.97
C LEU A 444 128.18 -13.70 180.64
N GLN A 445 129.30 -13.04 180.37
CA GLN A 445 129.52 -12.33 179.11
C GLN A 445 129.61 -13.27 177.89
N GLN A 446 130.01 -14.54 178.07
CA GLN A 446 129.97 -15.55 177.01
C GLN A 446 128.56 -16.09 176.73
N LYS A 447 127.66 -16.18 177.73
CA LYS A 447 126.28 -16.66 177.53
C LYS A 447 125.40 -15.66 176.77
N HIS A 448 125.57 -14.36 176.99
CA HIS A 448 124.79 -13.35 176.28
C HIS A 448 125.15 -13.24 174.79
N LYS A 449 126.39 -13.57 174.39
CA LYS A 449 126.78 -13.65 172.97
C LYS A 449 126.16 -14.85 172.23
N ALA A 450 125.91 -15.97 172.92
CA ALA A 450 125.31 -17.15 172.29
C ALA A 450 123.81 -17.01 172.00
N PHE A 451 123.08 -16.17 172.74
CA PHE A 451 121.64 -15.98 172.53
C PHE A 451 121.31 -15.09 171.32
N ILE A 452 122.18 -14.11 171.01
CA ILE A 452 121.97 -13.18 169.90
C ILE A 452 122.06 -13.89 168.54
N SER A 453 123.01 -14.82 168.37
CA SER A 453 123.20 -15.55 167.10
C SER A 453 122.00 -16.45 166.72
N LYS A 454 121.15 -16.88 167.67
CA LYS A 454 119.96 -17.69 167.36
C LYS A 454 118.81 -16.87 166.78
N ILE A 455 118.65 -15.62 167.20
CA ILE A 455 117.55 -14.76 166.73
C ILE A 455 117.82 -14.27 165.29
N GLU A 456 119.09 -14.08 164.92
CA GLU A 456 119.46 -13.66 163.56
C GLU A 456 119.09 -14.72 162.50
N VAL A 457 119.23 -16.01 162.82
CA VAL A 457 118.89 -17.12 161.89
C VAL A 457 117.38 -17.25 161.66
N GLU A 458 116.53 -16.98 162.65
CA GLU A 458 115.08 -17.06 162.47
C GLU A 458 114.50 -15.89 161.66
N ARG A 459 115.15 -14.71 161.71
CA ARG A 459 114.73 -13.56 160.89
C ARG A 459 114.89 -13.84 159.40
N ASP A 460 116.02 -14.42 159.01
CA ASP A 460 116.34 -14.63 157.60
C ASP A 460 115.44 -15.71 156.97
N ARG A 461 115.01 -16.71 157.76
CA ARG A 461 114.07 -17.75 157.29
C ARG A 461 112.67 -17.22 156.97
N ASN A 462 112.16 -16.29 157.76
CA ASN A 462 110.83 -15.70 157.52
C ASN A 462 110.82 -14.76 156.31
N ALA A 463 111.93 -14.07 156.01
CA ALA A 463 112.02 -13.19 154.85
C ALA A 463 111.88 -13.98 153.52
N GLU A 464 112.45 -15.18 153.46
CA GLU A 464 112.46 -16.04 152.28
C GLU A 464 111.07 -16.64 151.98
N GLU A 465 110.28 -16.97 153.00
CA GLU A 465 108.88 -17.43 152.82
C GLU A 465 107.96 -16.33 152.27
N THR A 466 108.15 -15.06 152.66
CA THR A 466 107.37 -13.93 152.12
C THR A 466 107.61 -13.72 150.62
N GLN A 467 108.86 -13.82 150.16
CA GLN A 467 109.18 -13.62 148.74
C GLN A 467 108.52 -14.68 147.84
N ILE A 468 108.50 -15.94 148.29
CA ILE A 468 107.87 -17.04 147.54
C ILE A 468 106.36 -16.83 147.36
N LEU A 469 105.70 -16.21 148.35
CA LEU A 469 104.26 -15.91 148.26
C LEU A 469 103.96 -14.74 147.33
N GLU A 470 104.83 -13.72 147.26
CA GLU A 470 104.68 -12.60 146.32
C GLU A 470 104.82 -13.06 144.86
N ASP A 471 105.82 -13.87 144.54
CA ASP A 471 106.01 -14.43 143.19
C ASP A 471 104.79 -15.27 142.72
N LYS A 472 104.08 -15.91 143.67
CA LYS A 472 102.87 -16.70 143.38
C LYS A 472 101.67 -15.83 143.01
N ILE A 473 101.56 -14.63 143.59
CA ILE A 473 100.47 -13.70 143.32
C ILE A 473 100.63 -13.08 141.93
N GLU A 474 101.84 -12.63 141.57
CA GLU A 474 102.10 -12.07 140.24
C GLU A 474 101.79 -13.06 139.11
N SER A 475 102.11 -14.35 139.30
CA SER A 475 101.77 -15.40 138.34
C SER A 475 100.25 -15.55 138.12
N LEU A 476 99.44 -15.38 139.18
CA LEU A 476 97.99 -15.54 139.08
C LEU A 476 97.31 -14.32 138.45
N ASP A 477 97.82 -13.12 138.69
CA ASP A 477 97.29 -11.89 138.08
C ASP A 477 97.52 -11.85 136.55
N GLU A 478 98.68 -12.33 136.08
CA GLU A 478 98.95 -12.43 134.64
C GLU A 478 98.02 -13.45 133.96
N ASP A 479 97.76 -14.60 134.59
CA ASP A 479 96.80 -15.59 134.10
C ASP A 479 95.37 -15.02 134.02
N LEU A 480 94.98 -14.18 134.99
CA LEU A 480 93.66 -13.56 135.03
C LEU A 480 93.49 -12.54 133.88
N ARG A 481 94.53 -11.74 133.61
CA ARG A 481 94.58 -10.80 132.48
C ARG A 481 94.41 -11.50 131.14
N LEU A 482 95.12 -12.60 130.90
CA LEU A 482 94.99 -13.38 129.66
C LEU A 482 93.58 -13.95 129.46
N LYS A 483 92.89 -14.31 130.56
CA LYS A 483 91.49 -14.78 130.49
C LYS A 483 90.52 -13.65 130.19
N GLU A 484 90.74 -12.45 130.72
CA GLU A 484 89.90 -11.28 130.42
C GLU A 484 90.00 -10.86 128.95
N GLU A 485 91.21 -10.88 128.37
CA GLU A 485 91.43 -10.57 126.95
C GLU A 485 90.75 -11.59 126.03
N TYR A 486 90.84 -12.89 126.36
CA TYR A 486 90.15 -13.96 125.62
C TYR A 486 88.61 -13.83 125.67
N ILE A 487 88.04 -13.34 126.77
CA ILE A 487 86.59 -13.11 126.89
C ILE A 487 86.15 -11.95 125.98
N LEU A 488 86.98 -10.92 125.81
CA LEU A 488 86.69 -9.79 124.93
C LEU A 488 86.65 -10.23 123.45
N GLU A 489 87.64 -11.00 123.00
CA GLU A 489 87.66 -11.53 121.62
C GLU A 489 86.43 -12.41 121.31
N LEU A 490 86.01 -13.26 122.25
CA LEU A 490 84.82 -14.08 122.07
C LEU A 490 83.54 -13.26 121.96
N LYS A 491 83.41 -12.16 122.73
CA LYS A 491 82.24 -11.27 122.65
C LYS A 491 82.20 -10.51 121.32
N GLU A 492 83.36 -10.09 120.82
CA GLU A 492 83.46 -9.41 119.52
C GLU A 492 83.06 -10.36 118.39
N ASN A 493 83.58 -11.59 118.38
CA ASN A 493 83.19 -12.64 117.43
C ASN A 493 81.68 -12.96 117.46
N VAL A 494 81.06 -13.00 118.65
CA VAL A 494 79.61 -13.22 118.77
C VAL A 494 78.82 -12.06 118.15
N ASN A 495 79.25 -10.81 118.35
CA ASN A 495 78.60 -9.64 117.75
C ASN A 495 78.77 -9.62 116.22
N GLU A 496 79.94 -9.95 115.70
CA GLU A 496 80.18 -10.06 114.26
C GLU A 496 79.30 -11.13 113.62
N LEU A 497 79.22 -12.33 114.22
CA LEU A 497 78.33 -13.39 113.73
C LEU A 497 76.86 -12.99 113.76
N ASN A 498 76.41 -12.29 114.80
CA ASN A 498 75.03 -11.85 114.91
C ASN A 498 74.68 -10.77 113.86
N THR A 499 75.58 -9.80 113.64
CA THR A 499 75.38 -8.81 112.57
C THR A 499 75.40 -9.44 111.17
N SER A 500 76.21 -10.49 110.96
CA SER A 500 76.21 -11.28 109.72
C SER A 500 74.89 -12.03 109.52
N LEU A 501 74.33 -12.64 110.57
CA LEU A 501 73.05 -13.34 110.52
C LEU A 501 71.90 -12.40 110.12
N VAL A 502 71.82 -11.21 110.72
CA VAL A 502 70.78 -10.21 110.42
C VAL A 502 70.88 -9.73 108.98
N LYS A 503 72.10 -9.51 108.46
CA LYS A 503 72.30 -9.17 107.04
C LYS A 503 71.79 -10.27 106.10
N MET A 504 72.08 -11.53 106.41
CA MET A 504 71.61 -12.66 105.60
C MET A 504 70.09 -12.82 105.65
N GLN A 505 69.45 -12.61 106.81
CA GLN A 505 67.99 -12.62 106.93
C GLN A 505 67.34 -11.54 106.07
N GLY A 506 67.87 -10.30 106.10
CA GLY A 506 67.39 -9.21 105.26
C GLY A 506 67.51 -9.51 103.76
N LEU A 507 68.59 -10.14 103.32
CA LEU A 507 68.77 -10.55 101.92
C LEU A 507 67.76 -11.63 101.49
N PHE A 508 67.49 -12.62 102.36
CA PHE A 508 66.47 -13.63 102.07
C PHE A 508 65.06 -13.07 102.01
N GLU A 509 64.72 -12.14 102.90
CA GLU A 509 63.42 -11.45 102.88
C GLU A 509 63.27 -10.61 101.60
N SER A 510 64.31 -9.87 101.21
CA SER A 510 64.34 -9.13 99.95
C SER A 510 64.11 -10.06 98.75
N ALA A 511 64.88 -11.13 98.63
CA ALA A 511 64.74 -12.10 97.55
C ALA A 511 63.35 -12.76 97.52
N ARG A 512 62.75 -13.03 98.68
CA ARG A 512 61.38 -13.55 98.79
C ARG A 512 60.35 -12.53 98.31
N THR A 513 60.50 -11.25 98.67
CA THR A 513 59.61 -10.18 98.18
C THR A 513 59.74 -9.97 96.68
N GLU A 514 60.96 -10.01 96.14
CA GLU A 514 61.23 -9.93 94.70
C GLU A 514 60.60 -11.12 93.96
N ARG A 515 60.77 -12.35 94.46
CA ARG A 515 60.14 -13.54 93.88
C ARG A 515 58.61 -13.40 93.82
N ASN A 516 58.00 -12.96 94.92
CA ASN A 516 56.55 -12.76 94.99
C ASN A 516 56.08 -11.63 94.06
N ASN A 517 56.90 -10.59 93.85
CA ASN A 517 56.62 -9.53 92.89
C ASN A 517 56.72 -10.04 91.45
N PHE A 518 57.74 -10.82 91.11
CA PHE A 518 57.87 -11.44 89.78
C PHE A 518 56.75 -12.44 89.49
N GLU A 519 56.30 -13.21 90.48
CA GLU A 519 55.17 -14.13 90.33
C GLU A 519 53.85 -13.37 90.07
N ARG A 520 53.60 -12.27 90.80
CA ARG A 520 52.46 -11.38 90.52
C ARG A 520 52.56 -10.74 89.13
N ASN A 521 53.73 -10.25 88.74
CA ASN A 521 53.93 -9.66 87.42
C ASN A 521 53.75 -10.70 86.31
N LEU A 522 54.24 -11.94 86.50
CA LEU A 522 54.03 -13.03 85.56
C LEU A 522 52.55 -13.38 85.42
N GLN A 523 51.82 -13.44 86.52
CA GLN A 523 50.38 -13.67 86.51
C GLN A 523 49.63 -12.55 85.78
N GLY A 524 49.98 -11.28 86.04
CA GLY A 524 49.44 -10.13 85.31
C GLY A 524 49.72 -10.20 83.81
N CYS A 525 50.96 -10.52 83.42
CA CYS A 525 51.33 -10.71 82.02
C CYS A 525 50.57 -11.88 81.34
N LEU A 526 50.28 -12.96 82.09
CA LEU A 526 49.49 -14.08 81.58
C LEU A 526 48.02 -13.70 81.37
N GLU A 527 47.43 -12.98 82.31
CA GLU A 527 46.07 -12.44 82.21
C GLU A 527 45.96 -11.44 81.04
N GLU A 528 46.91 -10.51 80.89
CA GLU A 528 46.98 -9.59 79.76
C GLU A 528 47.12 -10.32 78.41
N LYS A 529 47.96 -11.36 78.35
CA LYS A 529 48.10 -12.18 77.15
C LYS A 529 46.78 -12.87 76.78
N ASP A 530 46.05 -13.40 77.76
CA ASP A 530 44.77 -14.06 77.51
C ASP A 530 43.66 -13.06 77.14
N GLU A 531 43.66 -11.86 77.73
CA GLU A 531 42.81 -10.75 77.28
C GLU A 531 43.10 -10.34 75.84
N LEU A 532 44.38 -10.20 75.48
CA LEU A 532 44.80 -9.85 74.12
C LEU A 532 44.42 -10.95 73.13
N LYS A 533 44.53 -12.23 73.50
CA LYS A 533 44.03 -13.34 72.69
C LYS A 533 42.51 -13.28 72.48
N ASN A 534 41.74 -12.98 73.53
CA ASN A 534 40.30 -12.83 73.41
C ASN A 534 39.93 -11.63 72.52
N LYS A 535 40.59 -10.48 72.70
CA LYS A 535 40.42 -9.29 71.85
C LYS A 535 40.76 -9.61 70.39
N LEU A 536 41.84 -10.35 70.13
CA LEU A 536 42.23 -10.80 68.79
C LEU A 536 41.18 -11.75 68.18
N SER A 537 40.64 -12.69 68.96
CA SER A 537 39.59 -13.61 68.50
C SER A 537 38.31 -12.86 68.12
N VAL A 538 37.88 -11.90 68.95
CA VAL A 538 36.73 -11.03 68.65
C VAL A 538 37.00 -10.18 67.41
N ALA A 539 38.20 -9.58 67.30
CA ALA A 539 38.59 -8.80 66.14
C ALA A 539 38.60 -9.65 64.85
N ASN A 540 39.11 -10.88 64.88
CA ASN A 540 39.08 -11.80 63.74
C ASN A 540 37.65 -12.14 63.33
N ARG A 541 36.77 -12.42 64.30
CA ARG A 541 35.35 -12.69 64.03
C ARG A 541 34.65 -11.47 63.40
N ASN A 542 34.97 -10.27 63.88
CA ASN A 542 34.47 -9.02 63.28
C ASN A 542 35.03 -8.81 61.87
N VAL A 543 36.29 -9.14 61.61
CA VAL A 543 36.89 -9.09 60.26
C VAL A 543 36.17 -10.07 59.33
N GLU A 544 35.94 -11.30 59.75
CA GLU A 544 35.18 -12.29 58.97
C GLU A 544 33.76 -11.82 58.67
N GLN A 545 33.05 -11.31 59.68
CA GLN A 545 31.70 -10.75 59.50
C GLN A 545 31.72 -9.57 58.52
N ASN A 546 32.67 -8.65 58.66
CA ASN A 546 32.81 -7.51 57.76
C ASN A 546 33.14 -7.97 56.32
N LEU A 547 34.03 -8.94 56.15
CA LEU A 547 34.33 -9.53 54.83
C LEU A 547 33.08 -10.15 54.20
N GLU A 548 32.25 -10.82 54.98
CA GLU A 548 31.00 -11.42 54.50
C GLU A 548 29.97 -10.36 54.13
N THR A 549 29.86 -9.27 54.90
CA THR A 549 29.02 -8.12 54.51
C THR A 549 29.53 -7.41 53.26
N ILE A 550 30.85 -7.29 53.08
CA ILE A 550 31.47 -6.74 51.87
C ILE A 550 31.12 -7.62 50.67
N ARG A 551 31.30 -8.94 50.77
CA ARG A 551 30.93 -9.88 49.69
C ARG A 551 29.45 -9.82 49.34
N ALA A 552 28.57 -9.73 50.35
CA ALA A 552 27.14 -9.56 50.13
C ALA A 552 26.85 -8.25 49.37
N LYS A 553 27.47 -7.14 49.79
CA LYS A 553 27.33 -5.84 49.13
C LYS A 553 27.92 -5.82 47.72
N GLU A 554 29.05 -6.47 47.47
CA GLU A 554 29.63 -6.65 46.13
C GLU A 554 28.69 -7.42 45.21
N SER A 555 28.09 -8.51 45.71
CA SER A 555 27.12 -9.28 44.92
C SER A 555 25.86 -8.47 44.60
N GLU A 556 25.40 -7.64 45.54
CA GLU A 556 24.25 -6.76 45.38
C GLU A 556 24.57 -5.61 44.40
N LEU A 557 25.78 -5.04 44.47
CA LEU A 557 26.30 -4.04 43.53
C LEU A 557 26.37 -4.60 42.11
N LEU A 558 26.92 -5.81 41.92
CA LEU A 558 26.96 -6.50 40.63
C LEU A 558 25.56 -6.73 40.06
N ARG A 559 24.59 -7.10 40.91
CA ARG A 559 23.19 -7.24 40.49
C ARG A 559 22.61 -5.90 40.04
N GLN A 560 22.86 -4.84 40.80
CA GLN A 560 22.41 -3.49 40.46
C GLN A 560 23.05 -3.00 39.15
N GLN A 561 24.35 -3.19 38.95
CA GLN A 561 25.05 -2.85 37.71
C GLN A 561 24.45 -3.56 36.50
N LYS A 562 24.19 -4.88 36.60
CA LYS A 562 23.51 -5.63 35.52
C LYS A 562 22.10 -5.10 35.23
N ASN A 563 21.37 -4.69 36.27
CA ASN A 563 20.04 -4.10 36.07
C ASN A 563 20.14 -2.72 35.41
N LEU A 564 21.13 -1.91 35.79
CA LEU A 564 21.41 -0.60 35.21
C LEU A 564 21.75 -0.73 33.71
N GLU A 565 22.63 -1.67 33.34
CA GLU A 565 22.94 -1.96 31.93
C GLU A 565 21.71 -2.41 31.12
N LYS A 566 20.81 -3.20 31.72
CA LYS A 566 19.56 -3.61 31.07
C LYS A 566 18.65 -2.41 30.82
N LEU A 567 18.46 -1.58 31.85
CA LEU A 567 17.67 -0.35 31.78
C LEU A 567 18.25 0.62 30.74
N GLU A 568 19.57 0.80 30.69
CA GLU A 568 20.23 1.64 29.69
C GLU A 568 19.98 1.14 28.26
N LYS A 569 20.07 -0.17 28.04
CA LYS A 569 19.77 -0.79 26.74
C LYS A 569 18.30 -0.59 26.35
N GLU A 570 17.37 -0.71 27.30
CA GLU A 570 15.95 -0.43 27.07
C GLU A 570 15.70 1.05 26.77
N CYS A 571 16.31 1.97 27.53
CA CYS A 571 16.24 3.40 27.27
C CYS A 571 16.82 3.77 25.89
N LEU A 572 17.87 3.10 25.43
CA LEU A 572 18.42 3.28 24.09
C LEU A 572 17.45 2.75 23.01
N LYS A 573 16.86 1.57 23.20
CA LYS A 573 15.85 1.03 22.28
C LYS A 573 14.65 1.97 22.16
N ILE A 574 14.08 2.41 23.28
CA ILE A 574 12.96 3.35 23.29
C ILE A 574 13.34 4.66 22.62
N ARG A 575 14.57 5.17 22.81
CA ARG A 575 15.04 6.37 22.10
C ARG A 575 15.11 6.20 20.59
N VAL A 576 15.56 5.03 20.12
CA VAL A 576 15.62 4.73 18.69
C VAL A 576 14.21 4.58 18.12
N GLU A 577 13.33 3.86 18.81
CA GLU A 577 11.91 3.72 18.43
C GLU A 577 11.21 5.08 18.38
N PHE A 578 11.45 5.95 19.38
CA PHE A 578 10.89 7.30 19.41
C PHE A 578 11.35 8.13 18.20
N ARG A 579 12.65 8.12 17.88
CA ARG A 579 13.16 8.82 16.67
C ARG A 579 12.56 8.25 15.38
N ASN A 580 12.42 6.93 15.28
CA ASN A 580 11.79 6.32 14.12
C ASN A 580 10.31 6.75 13.99
N LEU A 581 9.58 6.79 15.10
CA LEU A 581 8.20 7.28 15.14
C LEU A 581 8.10 8.77 14.80
N GLU A 582 9.03 9.61 15.26
CA GLU A 582 9.09 11.02 14.88
C GLU A 582 9.29 11.20 13.38
N VAL A 583 10.18 10.43 12.76
CA VAL A 583 10.42 10.47 11.31
C VAL A 583 9.18 10.00 10.54
N ILE A 584 8.54 8.90 10.96
CA ILE A 584 7.28 8.43 10.35
C ILE A 584 6.18 9.49 10.48
N LEU A 585 6.09 10.15 11.63
CA LEU A 585 5.11 11.22 11.87
C LEU A 585 5.38 12.46 11.03
N GLN A 586 6.65 12.82 10.78
CA GLN A 586 6.99 13.89 9.84
C GLN A 586 6.64 13.52 8.39
N ASN A 587 6.95 12.30 7.96
CA ASN A 587 6.65 11.84 6.61
C ASN A 587 5.13 11.81 6.35
N THR A 588 4.36 11.24 7.27
CA THR A 588 2.88 11.21 7.17
C THR A 588 2.27 12.62 7.19
N ARG A 589 2.84 13.57 7.94
CA ARG A 589 2.42 14.98 7.89
C ARG A 589 2.72 15.63 6.55
N ALA A 590 3.86 15.31 5.93
CA ALA A 590 4.21 15.81 4.60
C ALA A 590 3.27 15.26 3.53
N GLU A 591 3.03 13.94 3.54
CA GLU A 591 2.07 13.27 2.65
C GLU A 591 0.65 13.84 2.81
N LEU A 592 0.19 14.05 4.05
CA LEU A 592 -1.10 14.67 4.32
C LEU A 592 -1.20 16.08 3.73
N LYS A 593 -0.12 16.87 3.80
CA LYS A 593 -0.07 18.22 3.25
C LYS A 593 -0.11 18.20 1.72
N GLU A 594 0.60 17.27 1.09
CA GLU A 594 0.56 17.06 -0.36
C GLU A 594 -0.83 16.65 -0.83
N LYS A 595 -1.47 15.69 -0.13
CA LYS A 595 -2.84 15.27 -0.43
C LYS A 595 -3.87 16.37 -0.23
N ARG A 596 -3.69 17.27 0.74
CA ARG A 596 -4.53 18.47 0.88
C ARG A 596 -4.40 19.42 -0.32
N LEU A 597 -3.17 19.68 -0.77
CA LEU A 597 -2.93 20.52 -1.95
C LEU A 597 -3.50 19.91 -3.23
N GLU A 598 -3.38 18.58 -3.39
CA GLU A 598 -4.00 17.86 -4.50
C GLU A 598 -5.53 17.98 -4.46
N ASN A 599 -6.13 17.85 -3.28
CA ASN A 599 -7.57 18.01 -3.09
C ASN A 599 -8.05 19.43 -3.43
N ASP A 600 -7.33 20.46 -2.98
CA ASP A 600 -7.64 21.86 -3.32
C ASP A 600 -7.57 22.12 -4.84
N ARG A 601 -6.61 21.49 -5.54
CA ARG A 601 -6.52 21.55 -7.02
C ARG A 601 -7.72 20.86 -7.67
N LEU A 602 -8.10 19.68 -7.20
CA LEU A 602 -9.26 18.94 -7.72
C LEU A 602 -10.55 19.72 -7.48
N TYR A 603 -10.74 20.35 -6.33
CA TYR A 603 -11.89 21.23 -6.07
C TYR A 603 -11.94 22.41 -7.03
N LYS A 604 -10.79 23.02 -7.34
CA LYS A 604 -10.73 24.12 -8.31
C LYS A 604 -11.12 23.65 -9.71
N THR A 605 -10.57 22.52 -10.17
CA THR A 605 -10.94 21.93 -11.47
C THR A 605 -12.42 21.58 -11.53
N LEU A 606 -12.97 20.99 -10.47
CA LEU A 606 -14.40 20.68 -10.38
C LEU A 606 -15.25 21.95 -10.48
N SER A 607 -14.87 23.02 -9.78
CA SER A 607 -15.57 24.30 -9.85
C SER A 607 -15.48 24.93 -11.25
N ASP A 608 -14.34 24.85 -11.92
CA ASP A 608 -14.16 25.35 -13.29
C ASP A 608 -15.02 24.54 -14.28
N ASP A 609 -15.10 23.22 -14.09
CA ASP A 609 -15.95 22.32 -14.88
C ASP A 609 -17.44 22.57 -14.64
N GLU A 610 -17.88 22.83 -13.41
CA GLU A 610 -19.25 23.23 -13.08
C GLU A 610 -19.64 24.52 -13.81
N ILE A 611 -18.76 25.52 -13.80
CA ILE A 611 -18.96 26.77 -14.55
C ILE A 611 -19.03 26.51 -16.06
N ARG A 612 -18.21 25.59 -16.58
CA ARG A 612 -18.24 25.21 -18.00
C ARG A 612 -19.52 24.49 -18.36
N LEU A 613 -20.00 23.59 -17.52
CA LEU A 613 -21.27 22.87 -17.71
C LEU A 613 -22.45 23.83 -17.74
N ASP A 614 -22.52 24.80 -16.82
CA ASP A 614 -23.56 25.83 -16.82
C ASP A 614 -23.55 26.67 -18.12
N LYS A 615 -22.36 27.03 -18.63
CA LYS A 615 -22.23 27.72 -19.92
C LYS A 615 -22.72 26.87 -21.09
N LEU A 616 -22.35 25.60 -21.14
CA LEU A 616 -22.79 24.67 -22.19
C LEU A 616 -24.30 24.43 -22.13
N GLN A 617 -24.87 24.32 -20.94
CA GLN A 617 -26.31 24.18 -20.75
C GLN A 617 -27.06 25.42 -21.27
N LYS A 618 -26.56 26.62 -20.97
CA LYS A 618 -27.13 27.87 -21.52
C LYS A 618 -27.05 27.92 -23.04
N GLN A 619 -25.93 27.51 -23.64
CA GLN A 619 -25.78 27.42 -25.09
C GLN A 619 -26.74 26.40 -25.72
N LEU A 620 -26.91 25.24 -25.07
CA LEU A 620 -27.88 24.23 -25.51
C LEU A 620 -29.31 24.78 -25.50
N HIS A 621 -29.70 25.49 -24.43
CA HIS A 621 -31.02 26.12 -24.36
C HIS A 621 -31.23 27.17 -25.46
N LEU A 622 -30.22 27.98 -25.77
CA LEU A 622 -30.27 28.94 -26.88
C LEU A 622 -30.42 28.23 -28.23
N ALA A 623 -29.65 27.18 -28.48
CA ALA A 623 -29.75 26.40 -29.72
C ALA A 623 -31.12 25.70 -29.87
N ILE A 624 -31.70 25.19 -28.77
CA ILE A 624 -33.05 24.63 -28.76
C ILE A 624 -34.07 25.72 -29.11
N HIS A 625 -33.97 26.89 -28.48
CA HIS A 625 -34.85 28.02 -28.77
C HIS A 625 -34.76 28.49 -30.23
N GLU A 626 -33.55 28.59 -30.79
CA GLU A 626 -33.32 28.90 -32.22
C GLU A 626 -33.93 27.83 -33.13
N LYS A 627 -33.72 26.54 -32.81
CA LYS A 627 -34.31 25.42 -33.55
C LYS A 627 -35.84 25.46 -33.51
N ASP A 628 -36.45 25.78 -32.37
CA ASP A 628 -37.91 25.89 -32.23
C ASP A 628 -38.47 27.11 -32.97
N LEU A 629 -37.75 28.23 -32.97
CA LEU A 629 -38.10 29.43 -33.76
C LEU A 629 -38.08 29.13 -35.25
N ILE A 630 -37.00 28.49 -35.74
CA ILE A 630 -36.89 28.08 -37.15
C ILE A 630 -37.97 27.05 -37.48
N GLY A 631 -38.23 26.09 -36.59
CA GLY A 631 -39.32 25.12 -36.75
C GLY A 631 -40.68 25.80 -36.93
N THR A 632 -40.96 26.82 -36.11
CA THR A 632 -42.19 27.62 -36.22
C THR A 632 -42.25 28.39 -37.54
N GLN A 633 -41.14 28.99 -37.98
CA GLN A 633 -41.08 29.70 -39.26
C GLN A 633 -41.28 28.76 -40.45
N MET A 634 -40.66 27.57 -40.43
CA MET A 634 -40.82 26.54 -41.47
C MET A 634 -42.28 26.08 -41.58
N ILE A 635 -42.95 25.85 -40.43
CA ILE A 635 -44.39 25.51 -40.42
C ILE A 635 -45.22 26.63 -41.06
N ARG A 636 -44.97 27.90 -40.70
CA ARG A 636 -45.69 29.04 -41.30
C ARG A 636 -45.49 29.11 -42.81
N ARG A 637 -44.25 28.92 -43.30
CA ARG A 637 -43.95 28.93 -44.75
C ARG A 637 -44.57 27.74 -45.48
N ASN A 638 -44.59 26.56 -44.87
CA ASN A 638 -45.28 25.41 -45.44
C ASN A 638 -46.79 25.64 -45.55
N ASN A 639 -47.41 26.25 -44.53
CA ASN A 639 -48.83 26.62 -44.57
C ASN A 639 -49.12 27.66 -45.67
N GLU A 640 -48.23 28.65 -45.83
CA GLU A 640 -48.33 29.64 -46.92
C GLU A 640 -48.23 28.99 -48.31
N ILE A 641 -47.27 28.06 -48.49
CA ILE A 641 -47.14 27.29 -49.73
C ILE A 641 -48.40 26.46 -50.01
N ALA A 642 -48.98 25.81 -48.99
CA ALA A 642 -50.21 25.05 -49.13
C ALA A 642 -51.38 25.94 -49.57
N LEU A 643 -51.55 27.11 -48.93
CA LEU A 643 -52.55 28.11 -49.29
C LEU A 643 -52.37 28.60 -50.73
N LEU A 644 -51.13 28.87 -51.16
CA LEU A 644 -50.84 29.31 -52.52
C LEU A 644 -51.11 28.22 -53.56
N LYS A 645 -50.84 26.94 -53.24
CA LYS A 645 -51.20 25.81 -54.10
C LYS A 645 -52.70 25.69 -54.29
N GLU A 646 -53.47 25.76 -53.21
CA GLU A 646 -54.94 25.73 -53.27
C GLU A 646 -55.49 26.91 -54.09
N LYS A 647 -54.92 28.12 -53.89
CA LYS A 647 -55.27 29.30 -54.70
C LYS A 647 -54.95 29.09 -56.18
N LEU A 648 -53.83 28.45 -56.50
CA LEU A 648 -53.44 28.17 -57.87
C LEU A 648 -54.35 27.12 -58.52
N GLU A 649 -54.71 26.06 -57.80
CA GLU A 649 -55.64 25.02 -58.27
C GLU A 649 -57.05 25.57 -58.52
N THR A 650 -57.55 26.43 -57.63
CA THR A 650 -58.84 27.11 -57.81
C THR A 650 -58.84 28.05 -59.01
N LEU A 651 -57.77 28.84 -59.19
CA LEU A 651 -57.59 29.70 -60.36
C LEU A 651 -57.47 28.88 -61.66
N GLN A 652 -56.67 27.82 -61.68
CA GLN A 652 -56.56 26.92 -62.84
C GLN A 652 -57.92 26.32 -63.20
N SER A 653 -58.68 25.85 -62.21
CA SER A 653 -60.03 25.32 -62.41
C SER A 653 -61.01 26.38 -62.94
N ALA A 654 -60.83 27.65 -62.56
CA ALA A 654 -61.60 28.77 -63.12
C ALA A 654 -61.19 29.06 -64.58
N PHE A 655 -59.88 29.07 -64.88
CA PHE A 655 -59.36 29.24 -66.25
C PHE A 655 -59.84 28.15 -67.19
N TYR A 656 -59.72 26.86 -66.83
CA TYR A 656 -60.21 25.76 -67.66
C TYR A 656 -61.71 25.85 -67.94
N ARG A 657 -62.51 26.26 -66.95
CA ARG A 657 -63.94 26.51 -67.15
C ARG A 657 -64.17 27.68 -68.11
N GLY A 658 -63.43 28.77 -67.96
CA GLY A 658 -63.50 29.94 -68.85
C GLY A 658 -63.07 29.63 -70.28
N GLU A 659 -61.98 28.89 -70.48
CA GLU A 659 -61.51 28.43 -71.80
C GLU A 659 -62.53 27.54 -72.48
N LYS A 660 -63.11 26.58 -71.75
CA LYS A 660 -64.17 25.71 -72.28
C LYS A 660 -65.38 26.53 -72.72
N GLN A 661 -65.86 27.44 -71.88
CA GLN A 661 -66.99 28.31 -72.22
C GLN A 661 -66.66 29.21 -73.42
N TYR A 662 -65.45 29.76 -73.50
CA TYR A 662 -65.01 30.57 -74.63
C TYR A 662 -64.99 29.75 -75.93
N ALA A 663 -64.44 28.52 -75.89
CA ALA A 663 -64.43 27.62 -77.03
C ALA A 663 -65.85 27.26 -77.51
N GLU A 664 -66.77 26.99 -76.59
CA GLU A 664 -68.19 26.78 -76.91
C GLU A 664 -68.80 28.02 -77.60
N ARG A 665 -68.53 29.24 -77.11
CA ARG A 665 -69.01 30.48 -77.76
C ARG A 665 -68.39 30.71 -79.14
N VAL A 666 -67.14 30.34 -79.35
CA VAL A 666 -66.51 30.42 -80.66
C VAL A 666 -67.18 29.46 -81.64
N GLU A 667 -67.54 28.24 -81.22
CA GLU A 667 -68.29 27.31 -82.06
C GLU A 667 -69.73 27.79 -82.32
N ASP A 668 -70.43 28.33 -81.32
CA ASP A 668 -71.74 28.97 -81.50
C ASP A 668 -71.67 30.07 -82.58
N ILE A 669 -70.67 30.94 -82.51
CA ILE A 669 -70.43 32.00 -83.51
C ILE A 669 -70.15 31.39 -84.89
N ARG A 670 -69.40 30.29 -84.97
CA ARG A 670 -69.13 29.59 -86.23
C ARG A 670 -70.42 29.04 -86.85
N LEU A 671 -71.26 28.38 -86.04
CA LEU A 671 -72.56 27.86 -86.47
C LEU A 671 -73.50 28.97 -86.93
N LEU A 672 -73.59 30.07 -86.18
CA LEU A 672 -74.38 31.24 -86.58
C LEU A 672 -73.89 31.87 -87.88
N LYS A 673 -72.56 31.94 -88.10
CA LYS A 673 -71.98 32.42 -89.38
C LYS A 673 -72.36 31.51 -90.54
N ILE A 674 -72.36 30.19 -90.35
CA ILE A 674 -72.81 29.22 -91.36
C ILE A 674 -74.30 29.43 -91.66
N GLU A 675 -75.14 29.61 -90.64
CA GLU A 675 -76.57 29.83 -90.83
C GLU A 675 -76.88 31.15 -91.53
N ILE A 676 -76.16 32.23 -91.18
CA ILE A 676 -76.24 33.51 -91.92
C ILE A 676 -75.90 33.31 -93.40
N ASN A 677 -74.87 32.51 -93.72
CA ASN A 677 -74.51 32.23 -95.09
C ASN A 677 -75.57 31.39 -95.82
N ASN A 678 -76.16 30.39 -95.14
CA ASN A 678 -77.26 29.60 -95.68
C ASN A 678 -78.48 30.48 -95.99
N LEU A 679 -78.91 31.31 -95.04
CA LEU A 679 -80.02 32.25 -95.22
C LEU A 679 -79.73 33.27 -96.33
N ARG A 680 -78.50 33.78 -96.44
CA ARG A 680 -78.09 34.66 -97.56
C ARG A 680 -78.17 33.93 -98.90
N SER A 681 -77.74 32.66 -98.97
CA SER A 681 -77.83 31.83 -100.17
C SER A 681 -79.30 31.58 -100.56
N GLN A 682 -80.14 31.19 -99.60
CA GLN A 682 -81.58 30.99 -99.79
C GLN A 682 -82.25 32.27 -100.29
N ARG A 683 -81.98 33.42 -99.66
CA ARG A 683 -82.45 34.73 -100.12
C ARG A 683 -82.03 35.01 -101.55
N ASN A 684 -80.77 34.75 -101.91
CA ASN A 684 -80.28 34.97 -103.27
C ASN A 684 -80.98 34.06 -104.29
N ILE A 685 -81.24 32.79 -103.94
CA ILE A 685 -82.00 31.86 -104.80
C ILE A 685 -83.43 32.36 -104.98
N LEU A 686 -84.12 32.76 -103.90
CA LEU A 686 -85.46 33.31 -103.95
C LEU A 686 -85.51 34.62 -104.76
N SER A 687 -84.52 35.49 -104.61
CA SER A 687 -84.41 36.73 -105.38
C SER A 687 -84.21 36.47 -106.88
N ARG A 688 -83.41 35.46 -107.26
CA ARG A 688 -83.30 35.02 -108.66
C ARG A 688 -84.59 34.39 -109.15
N GLY A 689 -85.27 33.61 -108.31
CA GLY A 689 -86.60 33.07 -108.59
C GLY A 689 -87.61 34.18 -108.88
N LEU A 690 -87.61 35.26 -108.10
CA LEU A 690 -88.48 36.43 -108.31
C LEU A 690 -88.16 37.13 -109.64
N ALA A 691 -86.88 37.32 -109.98
CA ALA A 691 -86.50 37.87 -111.28
C ALA A 691 -87.01 36.99 -112.44
N ASN A 692 -86.85 35.67 -112.34
CA ASN A 692 -87.36 34.73 -113.33
C ASN A 692 -88.91 34.76 -113.40
N THR A 693 -89.63 35.03 -112.31
CA THR A 693 -91.09 35.22 -112.39
C THR A 693 -91.50 36.46 -113.18
N ALA A 694 -90.68 37.53 -113.19
CA ALA A 694 -90.93 38.70 -114.02
C ALA A 694 -90.71 38.37 -115.51
N ASP A 695 -89.63 37.63 -115.82
CA ASP A 695 -89.34 37.16 -117.18
C ASP A 695 -90.43 36.21 -117.68
N MET A 696 -90.88 35.26 -116.85
CA MET A 696 -92.01 34.37 -117.17
C MET A 696 -93.31 35.14 -117.40
N ARG A 697 -93.58 36.23 -116.67
CA ARG A 697 -94.73 37.10 -116.95
C ARG A 697 -94.60 37.80 -118.29
N GLN A 698 -93.40 38.26 -118.65
CA GLN A 698 -93.15 38.85 -119.98
C GLN A 698 -93.33 37.81 -121.09
N GLU A 699 -92.85 36.59 -120.88
CA GLU A 699 -93.02 35.49 -121.84
C GLU A 699 -94.50 35.12 -122.00
N VAL A 700 -95.28 35.06 -120.92
CA VAL A 700 -96.72 34.87 -120.98
C VAL A 700 -97.39 35.99 -121.79
N LEU A 701 -97.00 37.26 -121.58
CA LEU A 701 -97.52 38.38 -122.37
C LEU A 701 -97.09 38.28 -123.84
N HIS A 702 -95.86 37.86 -124.13
CA HIS A 702 -95.36 37.66 -125.49
C HIS A 702 -96.16 36.56 -126.20
N VAL A 703 -96.33 35.40 -125.57
CA VAL A 703 -97.15 34.28 -126.07
C VAL A 703 -98.60 34.72 -126.25
N HIS A 704 -99.15 35.52 -125.34
CA HIS A 704 -100.52 36.03 -125.48
C HIS A 704 -100.66 36.98 -126.68
N ARG A 705 -99.68 37.86 -126.92
CA ARG A 705 -99.63 38.71 -128.12
C ARG A 705 -99.47 37.88 -129.40
N ALA A 706 -98.57 36.90 -129.40
CA ALA A 706 -98.34 35.99 -130.52
C ALA A 706 -99.62 35.19 -130.82
N LEU A 707 -100.30 34.66 -129.81
CA LEU A 707 -101.58 33.97 -129.96
C LEU A 707 -102.64 34.90 -130.56
N ASN A 708 -102.71 36.16 -130.14
CA ASN A 708 -103.64 37.12 -130.74
C ASN A 708 -103.27 37.47 -132.18
N GLN A 709 -101.98 37.59 -132.51
CA GLN A 709 -101.53 37.76 -133.90
C GLN A 709 -101.89 36.55 -134.76
N GLU A 710 -101.71 35.33 -134.26
CA GLU A 710 -102.10 34.11 -134.96
C GLU A 710 -103.63 34.00 -135.08
N ARG A 711 -104.41 34.44 -134.08
CA ARG A 711 -105.88 34.54 -134.21
C ARG A 711 -106.29 35.54 -135.30
N VAL A 712 -105.60 36.68 -135.41
CA VAL A 712 -105.84 37.66 -136.48
C VAL A 712 -105.41 37.10 -137.84
N LYS A 713 -104.28 36.39 -137.93
CA LYS A 713 -103.87 35.69 -139.15
C LYS A 713 -104.85 34.60 -139.55
N VAL A 714 -105.36 33.81 -138.61
CA VAL A 714 -106.38 32.80 -138.89
C VAL A 714 -107.64 33.47 -139.42
N LYS A 715 -108.09 34.58 -138.83
CA LYS A 715 -109.20 35.38 -139.39
C LYS A 715 -108.89 35.92 -140.79
N ALA A 716 -107.68 36.44 -141.02
CA ALA A 716 -107.25 36.90 -142.35
C ALA A 716 -107.17 35.74 -143.36
N LEU A 717 -106.71 34.56 -142.95
CA LEU A 717 -106.68 33.36 -143.78
C LEU A 717 -108.09 32.79 -144.00
N GLU A 718 -109.00 32.89 -143.02
CA GLU A 718 -110.42 32.59 -143.17
C GLU A 718 -111.06 33.53 -144.20
N GLU A 719 -110.73 34.82 -144.18
CA GLU A 719 -111.12 35.80 -145.20
C GLU A 719 -110.48 35.49 -146.58
N GLU A 720 -109.21 35.08 -146.64
CA GLU A 720 -108.53 34.64 -147.87
C GLU A 720 -109.12 33.32 -148.42
N VAL A 721 -109.68 32.45 -147.57
CA VAL A 721 -110.44 31.26 -148.00
C VAL A 721 -111.78 31.64 -148.63
N VAL A 722 -112.43 32.72 -148.17
CA VAL A 722 -113.72 33.19 -148.71
C VAL A 722 -113.56 33.88 -150.08
N THR A 723 -112.40 34.44 -150.39
CA THR A 723 -112.10 35.02 -151.72
C THR A 723 -110.76 34.52 -152.28
N PRO A 724 -110.76 33.45 -153.09
CA PRO A 724 -109.52 32.87 -153.59
C PRO A 724 -108.95 33.68 -154.78
N MET A 725 -108.07 34.64 -154.49
CA MET A 725 -107.07 35.11 -155.44
C MET A 725 -105.85 34.19 -155.33
N ASN A 726 -105.91 33.03 -156.01
CA ASN A 726 -104.79 32.10 -156.10
C ASN A 726 -103.52 32.83 -156.62
N VAL A 727 -102.31 32.38 -156.32
CA VAL A 727 -101.66 31.31 -157.10
C VAL A 727 -100.29 30.93 -156.47
N HIS A 728 -100.11 29.63 -156.20
CA HIS A 728 -98.87 28.85 -155.93
C HIS A 728 -98.41 28.53 -154.50
N ARG A 729 -98.97 27.40 -154.04
CA ARG A 729 -98.57 26.51 -152.94
C ARG A 729 -97.49 25.51 -153.44
N TRP A 730 -96.23 25.67 -152.94
CA TRP A 730 -95.10 24.69 -152.78
C TRP A 730 -93.73 24.98 -153.48
N ARG A 731 -92.63 24.90 -152.68
CA ARG A 731 -91.23 24.61 -153.11
C ARG A 731 -90.49 23.77 -152.05
N LYS A 732 -89.68 22.79 -152.50
CA LYS A 732 -88.91 21.78 -151.71
C LYS A 732 -87.65 22.34 -151.01
N LEU A 733 -87.31 21.78 -149.84
CA LEU A 733 -86.11 22.03 -149.01
C LEU A 733 -84.89 21.20 -149.47
N ALA A 734 -83.66 21.73 -149.32
CA ALA A 734 -82.40 21.01 -149.59
C ALA A 734 -81.42 21.11 -148.40
N GLY A 735 -80.71 20.01 -148.09
CA GLY A 735 -79.58 19.95 -147.17
C GLY A 735 -78.65 18.77 -147.52
N LYS A 736 -77.32 18.93 -147.34
CA LYS A 736 -76.26 17.92 -147.60
C LYS A 736 -75.32 17.80 -146.38
N ASP A 737 -74.79 16.59 -146.14
CA ASP A 737 -73.88 16.22 -145.04
C ASP A 737 -72.41 16.69 -145.21
N PRO A 738 -71.66 16.92 -144.11
CA PRO A 738 -70.29 17.47 -144.10
C PRO A 738 -69.15 16.46 -144.42
N GLU A 739 -68.02 16.99 -144.91
CA GLU A 739 -66.90 16.26 -145.54
C GLU A 739 -65.84 15.71 -144.57
N LYS A 740 -65.14 14.64 -145.01
CA LYS A 740 -64.11 13.87 -144.26
C LYS A 740 -62.99 14.73 -143.63
N LEU A 741 -62.71 15.92 -144.16
CA LEU A 741 -61.68 16.83 -143.65
C LEU A 741 -62.01 17.35 -142.24
N GLU A 742 -63.26 17.69 -141.98
CA GLU A 742 -63.70 18.20 -140.67
C GLU A 742 -63.55 17.12 -139.58
N LEU A 743 -63.80 15.85 -139.94
CA LEU A 743 -63.56 14.72 -139.04
C LEU A 743 -62.08 14.54 -138.70
N ILE A 744 -61.17 14.69 -139.68
CA ILE A 744 -59.73 14.54 -139.47
C ILE A 744 -59.19 15.66 -138.58
N MET A 745 -59.63 16.90 -138.77
CA MET A 745 -59.25 18.03 -137.91
C MET A 745 -59.72 17.83 -136.47
N LYS A 746 -60.91 17.24 -136.28
CA LYS A 746 -61.42 16.88 -134.96
C LYS A 746 -60.55 15.80 -134.29
N ILE A 747 -60.14 14.78 -135.03
CA ILE A 747 -59.27 13.71 -134.54
C ILE A 747 -57.90 14.27 -134.10
N GLN A 748 -57.28 15.13 -134.90
CA GLN A 748 -55.98 15.73 -134.56
C GLN A 748 -56.06 16.66 -133.33
N CYS A 749 -57.15 17.41 -133.17
CA CYS A 749 -57.38 18.21 -131.96
C CYS A 749 -57.53 17.34 -130.71
N LEU A 750 -58.23 16.20 -130.83
CA LEU A 750 -58.37 15.25 -129.73
C LEU A 750 -57.05 14.57 -129.38
N GLN A 751 -56.22 14.21 -130.37
CA GLN A 751 -54.88 13.64 -130.14
C GLN A 751 -53.95 14.62 -129.40
N LYS A 752 -53.93 15.90 -129.77
CA LYS A 752 -53.17 16.94 -129.05
C LYS A 752 -53.65 17.14 -127.62
N ARG A 753 -54.97 17.10 -127.40
CA ARG A 753 -55.55 17.20 -126.06
C ARG A 753 -55.18 16.01 -125.18
N ILE A 754 -55.23 14.79 -125.74
CA ILE A 754 -54.80 13.58 -125.04
C ILE A 754 -53.33 13.69 -124.64
N LEU A 755 -52.42 14.04 -125.56
CA LEU A 755 -50.99 14.23 -125.25
C LEU A 755 -50.77 15.26 -124.12
N SER A 756 -51.48 16.39 -124.13
CA SER A 756 -51.39 17.37 -123.04
C SER A 756 -51.85 16.81 -121.69
N GLN A 757 -52.92 16.00 -121.69
CA GLN A 757 -53.43 15.38 -120.47
C GLN A 757 -52.47 14.30 -119.95
N THR A 758 -51.82 13.53 -120.83
CA THR A 758 -50.82 12.54 -120.44
C THR A 758 -49.62 13.20 -119.75
N VAL A 759 -49.13 14.33 -120.26
CA VAL A 759 -48.04 15.10 -119.62
C VAL A 759 -48.45 15.57 -118.22
N THR A 760 -49.63 16.18 -118.07
CA THR A 760 -50.11 16.61 -116.74
C THR A 760 -50.32 15.46 -115.75
N LEU A 761 -50.65 14.26 -116.24
CA LEU A 761 -50.75 13.06 -115.40
C LEU A 761 -49.37 12.63 -114.90
N THR A 762 -48.36 12.60 -115.80
CA THR A 762 -46.99 12.24 -115.43
C THR A 762 -46.37 13.21 -114.42
N GLU A 763 -46.63 14.51 -114.54
CA GLU A 763 -46.18 15.52 -113.57
C GLU A 763 -46.83 15.32 -112.19
N ARG A 764 -48.13 14.97 -112.16
CA ARG A 764 -48.85 14.66 -110.91
C ARG A 764 -48.36 13.36 -110.27
N GLU A 765 -48.06 12.33 -111.07
CA GLU A 765 -47.47 11.08 -110.56
C GLU A 765 -46.08 11.31 -109.96
N GLN A 766 -45.23 12.13 -110.59
CA GLN A 766 -43.93 12.50 -110.03
C GLN A 766 -44.06 13.29 -108.71
N ALA A 767 -45.01 14.24 -108.64
CA ALA A 767 -45.27 14.98 -107.40
C ALA A 767 -45.75 14.06 -106.27
N LEU A 768 -46.64 13.10 -106.58
CA LEU A 768 -47.11 12.09 -105.63
C LEU A 768 -45.96 11.18 -105.17
N GLN A 769 -45.11 10.73 -106.10
CA GLN A 769 -43.95 9.88 -105.77
C GLN A 769 -42.95 10.60 -104.86
N ASN A 770 -42.70 11.89 -105.09
CA ASN A 770 -41.85 12.71 -104.23
C ASN A 770 -42.46 12.93 -102.85
N SER A 771 -43.78 13.16 -102.77
CA SER A 771 -44.50 13.27 -101.49
C SER A 771 -44.47 11.96 -100.70
N CYS A 772 -44.66 10.80 -101.35
CA CYS A 772 -44.55 9.48 -100.71
C CYS A 772 -43.13 9.19 -100.21
N LYS A 773 -42.09 9.57 -100.96
CA LYS A 773 -40.69 9.45 -100.49
C LYS A 773 -40.46 10.31 -99.25
N LEU A 774 -40.91 11.56 -99.25
CA LEU A 774 -40.79 12.46 -98.10
C LEU A 774 -41.57 11.95 -96.88
N TYR A 775 -42.78 11.42 -97.08
CA TYR A 775 -43.57 10.82 -96.01
C TYR A 775 -42.88 9.59 -95.42
N ASN A 776 -42.31 8.73 -96.25
CA ASN A 776 -41.60 7.54 -95.77
C ASN A 776 -40.30 7.90 -95.04
N THR A 777 -39.53 8.89 -95.51
CA THR A 777 -38.35 9.36 -94.79
C THR A 777 -38.72 10.02 -93.45
N LEU A 778 -39.81 10.81 -93.40
CA LEU A 778 -40.32 11.35 -92.14
C LEU A 778 -40.82 10.24 -91.20
N ARG A 779 -41.50 9.22 -91.73
CA ARG A 779 -42.01 8.08 -90.95
C ARG A 779 -40.87 7.25 -90.38
N GLU A 780 -39.82 6.97 -91.15
CA GLU A 780 -38.60 6.32 -90.65
C GLU A 780 -37.92 7.18 -89.57
N PHE A 781 -37.88 8.50 -89.73
CA PHE A 781 -37.34 9.41 -88.74
C PHE A 781 -38.19 9.41 -87.44
N MET A 782 -39.51 9.41 -87.56
CA MET A 782 -40.45 9.34 -86.44
C MET A 782 -40.41 7.99 -85.71
N LEU A 783 -40.14 6.89 -86.42
CA LEU A 783 -39.92 5.56 -85.81
C LEU A 783 -38.57 5.46 -85.08
N LYS A 784 -37.56 6.24 -85.51
CA LYS A 784 -36.25 6.35 -84.83
C LYS A 784 -36.29 7.28 -83.61
N LEU A 785 -37.32 8.11 -83.47
CA LEU A 785 -37.54 8.93 -82.29
C LEU A 785 -38.22 8.09 -81.18
N PRO A 786 -37.66 8.03 -79.97
CA PRO A 786 -38.27 7.27 -78.87
C PRO A 786 -39.65 7.83 -78.54
N SER A 787 -40.68 6.99 -78.65
CA SER A 787 -42.04 7.36 -78.20
C SER A 787 -42.01 7.66 -76.70
N TYR A 788 -42.93 8.52 -76.24
CA TYR A 788 -43.03 8.92 -74.84
C TYR A 788 -43.04 7.72 -73.87
N LYS A 789 -43.72 6.62 -74.24
CA LYS A 789 -43.75 5.36 -73.45
C LYS A 789 -42.41 4.64 -73.41
N VAL A 790 -41.58 4.77 -74.45
CA VAL A 790 -40.21 4.21 -74.46
C VAL A 790 -39.28 5.05 -73.60
N LYS A 791 -39.43 6.39 -73.60
CA LYS A 791 -38.67 7.27 -72.70
C LYS A 791 -39.00 7.03 -71.23
N GLU A 792 -40.28 6.83 -70.90
CA GLU A 792 -40.73 6.50 -69.55
C GLU A 792 -40.16 5.16 -69.07
N ARG A 793 -40.25 4.10 -69.89
CA ARG A 793 -39.62 2.80 -69.60
C ARG A 793 -38.09 2.87 -69.53
N LEU A 794 -37.45 3.74 -70.33
CA LEU A 794 -36.01 3.97 -70.24
C LEU A 794 -35.64 4.64 -68.91
N LEU A 795 -36.44 5.61 -68.45
CA LEU A 795 -36.23 6.27 -67.16
C LEU A 795 -36.44 5.30 -66.00
N GLU A 796 -37.50 4.50 -66.02
CA GLU A 796 -37.75 3.46 -65.02
C GLU A 796 -36.62 2.42 -64.98
N THR A 797 -36.19 1.92 -66.14
CA THR A 797 -35.07 0.96 -66.22
C THR A 797 -33.75 1.59 -65.81
N GLN A 798 -33.50 2.87 -66.14
CA GLN A 798 -32.32 3.61 -65.69
C GLN A 798 -32.32 3.81 -64.17
N HIS A 799 -33.46 4.17 -63.57
CA HIS A 799 -33.60 4.26 -62.12
C HIS A 799 -33.41 2.91 -61.44
N ALA A 800 -33.98 1.84 -61.99
CA ALA A 800 -33.79 0.48 -61.48
C ALA A 800 -32.33 0.04 -61.59
N LEU A 801 -31.65 0.37 -62.69
CA LEU A 801 -30.24 0.02 -62.92
C LEU A 801 -29.32 0.80 -61.98
N VAL A 802 -29.58 2.09 -61.75
CA VAL A 802 -28.88 2.90 -60.74
C VAL A 802 -29.11 2.36 -59.32
N ALA A 803 -30.32 1.91 -58.98
CA ALA A 803 -30.60 1.30 -57.69
C ALA A 803 -29.88 -0.05 -57.53
N ARG A 804 -29.82 -0.87 -58.58
CA ARG A 804 -29.07 -2.14 -58.59
C ARG A 804 -27.57 -1.92 -58.54
N ASP A 805 -27.06 -0.90 -59.21
CA ASP A 805 -25.64 -0.53 -59.20
C ASP A 805 -25.20 0.01 -57.82
N LYS A 806 -26.06 0.77 -57.14
CA LYS A 806 -25.87 1.12 -55.72
C LYS A 806 -25.83 -0.13 -54.83
N LYS A 807 -26.73 -1.08 -55.06
CA LYS A 807 -26.75 -2.35 -54.31
C LYS A 807 -25.52 -3.21 -54.59
N LEU A 808 -25.04 -3.28 -55.83
CA LEU A 808 -23.80 -3.98 -56.21
C LEU A 808 -22.57 -3.30 -55.61
N LYS A 809 -22.52 -1.96 -55.56
CA LYS A 809 -21.44 -1.23 -54.90
C LYS A 809 -21.43 -1.46 -53.39
N ALA A 810 -22.60 -1.50 -52.76
CA ALA A 810 -22.73 -1.88 -51.35
C ALA A 810 -22.25 -3.31 -51.10
N LEU A 811 -22.73 -4.29 -51.87
CA LEU A 811 -22.31 -5.69 -51.77
C LEU A 811 -20.81 -5.87 -52.08
N SER A 812 -20.25 -5.12 -53.03
CA SER A 812 -18.82 -5.14 -53.34
C SER A 812 -18.00 -4.52 -52.21
N ALA A 813 -18.49 -3.49 -51.55
CA ALA A 813 -17.85 -2.89 -50.39
C ALA A 813 -17.91 -3.83 -49.18
N GLU A 814 -19.05 -4.49 -48.95
CA GLU A 814 -19.21 -5.54 -47.93
C GLU A 814 -18.25 -6.72 -48.20
N LEU A 815 -18.16 -7.19 -49.45
CA LEU A 815 -17.22 -8.23 -49.86
C LEU A 815 -15.77 -7.80 -49.60
N ASN A 816 -15.41 -6.57 -49.95
CA ASN A 816 -14.05 -6.04 -49.73
C ASN A 816 -13.73 -5.87 -48.24
N ALA A 817 -14.71 -5.44 -47.43
CA ALA A 817 -14.57 -5.37 -45.98
C ALA A 817 -14.41 -6.76 -45.36
N LYS A 818 -15.17 -7.76 -45.83
CA LYS A 818 -15.02 -9.16 -45.41
C LYS A 818 -13.66 -9.73 -45.83
N ASN A 819 -13.19 -9.45 -47.04
CA ASN A 819 -11.86 -9.85 -47.50
C ASN A 819 -10.73 -9.20 -46.69
N LEU A 820 -10.90 -7.95 -46.25
CA LEU A 820 -9.94 -7.26 -45.38
C LEU A 820 -9.96 -7.83 -43.96
N ASP A 821 -11.14 -8.12 -43.42
CA ASP A 821 -11.32 -8.79 -42.13
C ASP A 821 -10.69 -10.20 -42.16
N GLU A 822 -10.90 -10.95 -43.23
CA GLU A 822 -10.30 -12.27 -43.45
C GLU A 822 -8.76 -12.20 -43.53
N LYS A 823 -8.19 -11.23 -44.27
CA LYS A 823 -6.74 -10.98 -44.29
C LYS A 823 -6.18 -10.55 -42.93
N SER A 824 -6.95 -9.77 -42.17
CA SER A 824 -6.56 -9.38 -40.81
C SER A 824 -6.54 -10.58 -39.87
N LYS A 825 -7.51 -11.49 -40.01
CA LYS A 825 -7.58 -12.76 -39.27
C LYS A 825 -6.46 -13.70 -39.68
N GLU A 826 -6.09 -13.78 -40.96
CA GLU A 826 -4.90 -14.53 -41.41
C GLU A 826 -3.62 -13.97 -40.78
N CYS A 827 -3.44 -12.65 -40.77
CA CYS A 827 -2.30 -12.01 -40.12
C CYS A 827 -2.24 -12.28 -38.60
N VAL A 828 -3.39 -12.25 -37.92
CA VAL A 828 -3.48 -12.60 -36.50
C VAL A 828 -3.17 -14.08 -36.29
N VAL A 829 -3.65 -14.97 -37.16
CA VAL A 829 -3.32 -16.40 -37.10
C VAL A 829 -1.82 -16.63 -37.31
N ASP A 830 -1.17 -15.90 -38.22
CA ASP A 830 0.27 -16.00 -38.45
C ASP A 830 1.09 -15.45 -37.28
N VAL A 831 0.66 -14.36 -36.65
CA VAL A 831 1.26 -13.84 -35.41
C VAL A 831 1.09 -14.85 -34.27
N LEU A 832 -0.10 -15.44 -34.13
CA LEU A 832 -0.35 -16.48 -33.12
C LEU A 832 0.48 -17.75 -33.39
N ARG A 833 0.66 -18.14 -34.66
CA ARG A 833 1.56 -19.24 -35.05
C ARG A 833 3.01 -18.92 -34.69
N SER A 834 3.48 -17.70 -34.97
CA SER A 834 4.83 -17.24 -34.61
C SER A 834 5.04 -17.22 -33.10
N ASN A 835 4.06 -16.73 -32.34
CA ASN A 835 4.08 -16.75 -30.88
C ASN A 835 4.03 -18.17 -30.32
N LEU A 836 3.26 -19.08 -30.94
CA LEU A 836 3.22 -20.50 -30.58
C LEU A 836 4.57 -21.18 -30.87
N GLU A 837 5.25 -20.82 -31.96
CA GLU A 837 6.59 -21.31 -32.26
C GLU A 837 7.65 -20.75 -31.31
N ALA A 838 7.55 -19.47 -30.94
CA ALA A 838 8.43 -18.83 -29.96
C ALA A 838 8.27 -19.47 -28.58
N THR A 839 7.03 -19.62 -28.11
CA THR A 839 6.73 -20.30 -26.84
C THR A 839 7.14 -21.77 -26.86
N LYS A 840 6.96 -22.51 -27.97
CA LYS A 840 7.52 -23.86 -28.12
C LYS A 840 9.05 -23.87 -28.02
N LYS A 841 9.74 -22.90 -28.61
CA LYS A 841 11.21 -22.77 -28.51
C LYS A 841 11.63 -22.47 -27.07
N GLU A 842 10.94 -21.58 -26.38
CA GLU A 842 11.16 -21.28 -24.96
C GLU A 842 10.93 -22.50 -24.07
N LEU A 843 9.85 -23.25 -24.30
CA LEU A 843 9.51 -24.46 -23.56
C LEU A 843 10.54 -25.58 -23.82
N ILE A 844 11.07 -25.69 -25.04
CA ILE A 844 12.19 -26.60 -25.36
C ILE A 844 13.49 -26.13 -24.68
N GLN A 845 13.75 -24.83 -24.60
CA GLN A 845 14.92 -24.28 -23.89
C GLN A 845 14.83 -24.50 -22.38
N GLU A 846 13.67 -24.24 -21.78
CA GLU A 846 13.33 -24.57 -20.39
C GLU A 846 13.50 -26.07 -20.13
N LYS A 847 12.97 -26.93 -21.00
CA LYS A 847 13.14 -28.39 -20.89
C LYS A 847 14.61 -28.80 -21.01
N LYS A 848 15.40 -28.18 -21.89
CA LYS A 848 16.86 -28.40 -22.00
C LYS A 848 17.62 -27.89 -20.77
N LYS A 849 17.26 -26.74 -20.19
CA LYS A 849 17.83 -26.21 -18.94
C LYS A 849 17.52 -27.15 -17.77
N LYS A 850 16.27 -27.60 -17.65
CA LYS A 850 15.83 -28.58 -16.65
C LYS A 850 16.56 -29.92 -16.80
N GLN A 851 16.79 -30.39 -18.03
CA GLN A 851 17.60 -31.59 -18.30
C GLN A 851 19.09 -31.40 -17.97
N ARG A 852 19.66 -30.20 -18.17
CA ARG A 852 21.03 -29.89 -17.73
C ARG A 852 21.14 -29.88 -16.22
N LEU A 853 20.19 -29.25 -15.52
CA LEU A 853 20.12 -29.25 -14.06
C LEU A 853 19.92 -30.66 -13.49
N LEU A 854 19.10 -31.51 -14.13
CA LEU A 854 18.95 -32.92 -13.75
C LEU A 854 20.25 -33.71 -13.94
N LYS A 855 20.96 -33.50 -15.06
CA LYS A 855 22.28 -34.11 -15.29
C LYS A 855 23.34 -33.59 -14.32
N GLU A 856 23.31 -32.31 -13.95
CA GLU A 856 24.19 -31.74 -12.91
C GLU A 856 23.85 -32.32 -11.52
N CYS A 857 22.58 -32.52 -11.20
CA CYS A 857 22.16 -33.23 -9.98
C CYS A 857 22.55 -34.72 -9.98
N GLU A 858 22.52 -35.39 -11.13
CA GLU A 858 23.01 -36.77 -11.28
C GLU A 858 24.53 -36.86 -11.14
N VAL A 859 25.27 -35.88 -11.66
CA VAL A 859 26.73 -35.75 -11.47
C VAL A 859 27.07 -35.45 -10.00
N ILE A 860 26.29 -34.61 -9.31
CA ILE A 860 26.45 -34.36 -7.85
C ILE A 860 26.12 -35.61 -7.02
N LYS A 861 25.18 -36.46 -7.46
CA LYS A 861 24.91 -37.78 -6.86
C LYS A 861 26.01 -38.80 -7.14
N GLN A 862 26.67 -38.75 -8.31
CA GLN A 862 27.82 -39.61 -8.64
C GLN A 862 29.14 -39.16 -7.97
N ILE A 863 29.27 -37.89 -7.58
CA ILE A 863 30.45 -37.38 -6.85
C ILE A 863 30.38 -37.71 -5.34
N HIS A 864 29.22 -38.14 -4.82
CA HIS A 864 29.06 -38.59 -3.43
C HIS A 864 29.36 -40.09 -3.19
N SER A 865 29.89 -40.82 -4.18
CA SER A 865 30.16 -42.26 -4.05
C SER A 865 31.64 -42.67 -4.05
N TYR A 866 32.59 -41.79 -3.70
CA TYR A 866 33.99 -42.17 -3.50
C TYR A 866 34.68 -41.34 -2.42
N SER A 867 34.88 -41.95 -1.23
CA SER A 867 35.93 -41.67 -0.21
C SER A 867 35.45 -42.24 1.15
N ALA A 868 35.79 -43.46 1.52
CA ALA A 868 36.96 -43.86 2.33
C ALA A 868 36.60 -44.08 3.84
N PRO A 869 37.30 -44.95 4.59
CA PRO A 869 36.70 -45.95 5.49
C PRO A 869 37.04 -45.81 7.00
N SER A 870 36.54 -46.78 7.79
CA SER A 870 36.85 -47.13 9.22
C SER A 870 36.15 -46.22 10.24
N THR A 871 35.38 -46.67 11.24
CA THR A 871 35.68 -47.69 12.28
C THR A 871 34.45 -47.81 13.22
N CYS A 872 34.32 -48.93 13.96
CA CYS A 872 33.49 -49.13 15.18
C CYS A 872 31.96 -49.33 15.00
N VAL A 873 31.38 -50.55 15.00
CA VAL A 873 31.11 -51.53 16.11
C VAL A 873 29.66 -51.43 16.67
N ARG A 874 28.93 -52.57 16.52
CA ARG A 874 27.72 -53.06 17.26
C ARG A 874 26.41 -52.27 17.07
N MET A 875 25.21 -52.84 17.02
CA MET A 875 24.63 -54.17 17.23
C MET A 875 23.22 -54.14 16.60
N ALA A 876 22.84 -55.12 15.76
CA ALA A 876 21.88 -56.19 16.05
C ALA A 876 20.39 -55.90 15.71
N GLY A 877 19.78 -56.85 14.98
CA GLY A 877 18.32 -56.95 14.72
C GLY A 877 17.98 -56.86 13.22
N ALA A 878 18.29 -57.85 12.37
CA ALA A 878 17.59 -59.13 12.18
C ALA A 878 16.11 -58.99 11.73
N GLY A 879 15.82 -59.45 10.51
CA GLY A 879 14.46 -59.62 9.94
C GLY A 879 14.40 -59.26 8.45
N PHE A 880 15.06 -60.03 7.57
CA PHE A 880 14.41 -60.95 6.60
C PHE A 880 13.25 -60.32 5.77
N LYS A 881 13.46 -60.09 4.45
CA LYS A 881 13.21 -61.02 3.30
C LYS A 881 11.71 -61.09 2.99
N MET A 882 11.21 -60.65 1.83
CA MET A 882 11.26 -61.34 0.53
C MET A 882 10.41 -60.47 -0.43
N THR A 883 10.95 -60.02 -1.58
CA THR A 883 10.61 -60.48 -2.95
C THR A 883 9.14 -60.27 -3.37
N LEU A 884 8.77 -59.95 -4.61
CA LEU A 884 9.42 -59.64 -5.89
C LEU A 884 8.24 -59.23 -6.77
N ASN A 885 8.49 -58.32 -7.70
CA ASN A 885 7.94 -58.25 -9.05
C ASN A 885 6.43 -58.44 -9.27
N THR A 886 5.80 -57.37 -9.75
CA THR A 886 5.48 -57.22 -11.19
C THR A 886 5.69 -55.79 -11.62
#